data_AF-A0A2V9RFK5-F1
#
_entry.id   AF-A0A2V9RFK5-F1
#
_cell.length_a   1.000
_cell.length_b   1.000
_cell.length_c   1.000
_cell.angle_alpha   90.00
_cell.angle_beta   90.00
_cell.angle_gamma   90.00
#
_symmetry.space_group_name_H-M   'P 1'
#
loop_
_entity.id
_entity.type
_entity.pdbx_description
1 polymer ?
#
loop_
_entity_poly.entity_id
_entity_poly.type
_entity_poly.pdbx_seq_one_letter_code
_entity_poly.pdbx_strand_id
1 'polypeptide(L)'
;MVAPVRYRASLREQPYDVDPDTKNPSVSAAWSGMSISGDVTAPVVYAHSGNPEDYDLLRKNGIDVRGKIVLVRYSNPYSYRGFKALTAQREGAAAMLVYSDPAEDGEKKGKVFPEGPWGPESHIQRGAITYDFMVPGDPLTPGWASIPGAKRIPLSEAVSVPKVMALPLSWKDAEPLLKNLGGPPAPPDWQGGLPFEYHLGGERARVHLKVRMNNSIQPYYVVEARIRGGELPDEWVVLGNHRDAWVYGGVDASSGTASMMEMTRGWGTLLKKGIRPRRTLVVCSWDGEEVGLTGSTEWGEQFVDELRKKAVAYINVDSSTSGPDFEGSSVASLGPMLLETARSLQDPSGKSLYEAWKESAIRKKAKEKETGAVNDSTLVNTRIGSGSDHTVFLNFIGMPVIGLGFQGPYGVYHSMYDDFYWMNHFGDPGYRYHTLMSQMWGVLALRLANADVLPFDFAIYAGNIREFVHDLAKGKNLSQLDLNPVFAGIDRFDSAATRLNHSLVQAMAAGPLSSQAEAINKGMMQVERNWLNPAGIPGRPWFKHMLYGARYTYAHLELPGLTEAVEKQDWQTARKQAELLERALIQNAQLLDQLNAGFAGKTDHSLPDLQDKIAQIRSQFPGEMSIYMKNLDSGDEITVDSDKVFETFSVIKLTIAAELMHQVEGGKFSLSDRIPLTAGDERLPSGVLYALDPGLTPTVNDLLTLMIILSDNEATDILADKVGRENITTYMHSLGLANTSIRYADLDWDRKWLGTLDPSFSHASGDQTLHFPFDRYSEEQVQQAFGHTIYDAGIYFGHSTTREIGQLLEMMARGKLVSKSSSDRLLGIMEKQQVNDRFPRYLKDVRIAHKTGDGQPFIANDAGILWVNGEPIVLVVFTGHHRGTTASLHDAIARIAAYVVQYYGGQVSSDFKEKIN
;
A
#
# COMPACT_ATOMS: atom_id res chain seq x y z
N MET A 1 43.62 -28.26 -41.45
CA MET A 1 43.29 -28.79 -40.12
C MET A 1 43.87 -27.84 -39.09
N VAL A 2 43.03 -27.04 -38.43
CA VAL A 2 43.48 -26.20 -37.32
C VAL A 2 43.30 -27.02 -36.04
N ALA A 3 44.35 -27.20 -35.25
CA ALA A 3 44.26 -27.94 -33.99
C ALA A 3 43.24 -27.26 -33.04
N PRO A 4 42.54 -28.02 -32.17
CA PRO A 4 41.61 -27.43 -31.21
C PRO A 4 42.33 -26.45 -30.28
N VAL A 5 41.75 -25.26 -30.09
CA VAL A 5 42.23 -24.30 -29.09
C VAL A 5 42.01 -24.92 -27.72
N ARG A 6 43.10 -25.13 -26.96
CA ARG A 6 43.03 -25.58 -25.57
C ARG A 6 43.19 -24.39 -24.65
N TYR A 7 42.24 -24.23 -23.75
CA TYR A 7 42.25 -23.20 -22.71
C TYR A 7 42.08 -23.86 -21.35
N ARG A 8 42.84 -23.39 -20.36
CA ARG A 8 42.68 -23.78 -18.96
C ARG A 8 42.28 -22.54 -18.18
N ALA A 9 41.04 -22.53 -17.69
CA ALA A 9 40.53 -21.46 -16.85
C ALA A 9 41.43 -21.23 -15.63
N SER A 10 41.61 -19.96 -15.29
CA SER A 10 42.39 -19.56 -14.12
C SER A 10 41.68 -19.94 -12.82
N LEU A 11 40.34 -19.81 -12.82
CA LEU A 11 39.44 -19.98 -11.67
C LEU A 11 39.89 -19.17 -10.45
N ARG A 12 40.62 -18.07 -10.68
CA ARG A 12 41.17 -17.20 -9.65
C ARG A 12 41.08 -15.76 -10.11
N GLU A 13 40.82 -14.91 -9.14
CA GLU A 13 40.78 -13.46 -9.31
C GLU A 13 42.22 -12.91 -9.29
N GLN A 14 42.46 -11.84 -10.04
CA GLN A 14 43.78 -11.26 -10.23
C GLN A 14 44.14 -10.32 -9.07
N PRO A 15 45.35 -10.44 -8.48
CA PRO A 15 45.81 -9.53 -7.45
C PRO A 15 46.18 -8.16 -8.02
N TYR A 16 46.04 -7.12 -7.20
CA TYR A 16 46.44 -5.74 -7.51
C TYR A 16 47.41 -5.21 -6.46
N ASP A 17 48.41 -4.43 -6.88
CA ASP A 17 49.43 -3.91 -5.96
C ASP A 17 48.90 -2.83 -5.01
N VAL A 18 47.91 -2.06 -5.47
CA VAL A 18 47.27 -0.98 -4.69
C VAL A 18 46.44 -1.50 -3.52
N ASP A 19 46.08 -2.78 -3.55
CA ASP A 19 45.27 -3.44 -2.54
C ASP A 19 45.91 -4.77 -2.09
N PRO A 20 46.61 -4.77 -0.95
CA PRO A 20 47.27 -5.95 -0.42
C PRO A 20 46.33 -7.14 -0.12
N ASP A 21 45.06 -6.90 0.17
CA ASP A 21 44.11 -7.98 0.55
C ASP A 21 43.85 -8.92 -0.63
N THR A 22 43.93 -8.41 -1.87
CA THR A 22 43.84 -9.19 -3.11
C THR A 22 44.99 -10.19 -3.31
N LYS A 23 46.08 -10.09 -2.52
CA LYS A 23 47.24 -10.99 -2.59
C LYS A 23 47.18 -12.13 -1.57
N ASN A 24 46.12 -12.22 -0.78
CA ASN A 24 46.00 -13.22 0.27
C ASN A 24 45.90 -14.64 -0.32
N PRO A 25 46.87 -15.52 -0.02
CA PRO A 25 46.90 -16.87 -0.59
C PRO A 25 45.76 -17.77 -0.11
N SER A 26 45.07 -17.38 0.96
CA SER A 26 43.94 -18.12 1.55
C SER A 26 42.65 -17.94 0.75
N VAL A 27 42.56 -16.91 -0.09
CA VAL A 27 41.40 -16.70 -0.96
C VAL A 27 41.28 -17.90 -1.90
N SER A 28 40.14 -18.58 -1.78
CA SER A 28 39.84 -19.80 -2.53
C SER A 28 39.59 -19.50 -4.01
N ALA A 29 39.78 -20.51 -4.85
CA ALA A 29 39.42 -20.48 -6.27
C ALA A 29 37.89 -20.34 -6.45
N ALA A 30 37.39 -20.32 -7.69
CA ALA A 30 35.96 -20.34 -7.97
C ALA A 30 35.24 -21.55 -7.36
N TRP A 31 34.12 -21.33 -6.67
CA TRP A 31 33.21 -22.39 -6.21
C TRP A 31 31.79 -21.84 -5.98
N SER A 32 30.80 -22.74 -6.07
CA SER A 32 29.42 -22.45 -5.64
C SER A 32 29.09 -23.28 -4.41
N GLY A 33 28.52 -22.65 -3.39
CA GLY A 33 28.01 -23.35 -2.21
C GLY A 33 26.95 -24.38 -2.60
N MET A 34 26.98 -25.54 -1.93
CA MET A 34 26.05 -26.65 -2.15
C MET A 34 26.08 -27.30 -3.54
N SER A 35 27.10 -27.04 -4.36
CA SER A 35 27.33 -27.80 -5.59
C SER A 35 27.59 -29.29 -5.32
N ILE A 36 27.27 -30.18 -6.27
CA ILE A 36 27.68 -31.58 -6.17
C ILE A 36 29.11 -31.79 -6.67
N SER A 37 29.78 -32.79 -6.12
CA SER A 37 31.05 -33.28 -6.68
C SER A 37 30.80 -34.04 -7.99
N GLY A 38 31.74 -33.94 -8.92
CA GLY A 38 31.69 -34.70 -10.18
C GLY A 38 32.87 -34.41 -11.10
N ASP A 39 32.94 -35.16 -12.19
CA ASP A 39 33.99 -35.08 -13.22
C ASP A 39 33.34 -35.40 -14.57
N VAL A 40 33.20 -34.38 -15.42
CA VAL A 40 32.44 -34.49 -16.67
C VAL A 40 33.14 -33.77 -17.81
N THR A 41 33.08 -34.33 -19.01
CA THR A 41 33.49 -33.65 -20.25
C THR A 41 32.36 -33.65 -21.26
N ALA A 42 31.75 -32.49 -21.49
CA ALA A 42 30.56 -32.38 -22.32
C ALA A 42 30.57 -31.11 -23.18
N PRO A 43 29.77 -31.06 -24.26
CA PRO A 43 29.55 -29.84 -25.03
C PRO A 43 28.93 -28.72 -24.21
N VAL A 44 29.16 -27.47 -24.63
CA VAL A 44 28.62 -26.27 -23.99
C VAL A 44 27.50 -25.63 -24.83
N VAL A 45 26.44 -25.22 -24.16
CA VAL A 45 25.33 -24.44 -24.73
C VAL A 45 25.13 -23.16 -23.93
N TYR A 46 24.84 -22.05 -24.60
CA TYR A 46 24.56 -20.78 -23.93
C TYR A 46 23.07 -20.67 -23.68
N ALA A 47 22.68 -20.66 -22.41
CA ALA A 47 21.30 -20.61 -21.97
C ALA A 47 20.95 -19.26 -21.35
N HIS A 48 21.64 -18.19 -21.77
CA HIS A 48 21.32 -16.82 -21.37
C HIS A 48 21.24 -16.69 -19.85
N SER A 49 20.10 -16.34 -19.29
CA SER A 49 19.92 -16.14 -17.85
C SER A 49 19.50 -17.43 -17.13
N GLY A 50 19.30 -18.53 -17.84
CA GLY A 50 18.92 -19.82 -17.28
C GLY A 50 17.47 -19.87 -16.77
N ASN A 51 16.59 -19.01 -17.28
CA ASN A 51 15.16 -19.08 -16.99
C ASN A 51 14.48 -20.19 -17.81
N PRO A 52 13.33 -20.74 -17.39
CA PRO A 52 12.61 -21.76 -18.15
C PRO A 52 12.38 -21.40 -19.63
N GLU A 53 12.07 -20.13 -19.91
CA GLU A 53 11.84 -19.61 -21.27
C GLU A 53 13.10 -19.63 -22.13
N ASP A 54 14.28 -19.53 -21.52
CA ASP A 54 15.56 -19.63 -22.22
C ASP A 54 15.77 -21.04 -22.76
N TYR A 55 15.43 -22.07 -21.96
CA TYR A 55 15.47 -23.46 -22.39
C TYR A 55 14.40 -23.78 -23.44
N ASP A 56 13.21 -23.18 -23.36
CA ASP A 56 12.20 -23.25 -24.41
C ASP A 56 12.73 -22.72 -25.75
N LEU A 57 13.45 -21.59 -25.73
CA LEU A 57 14.06 -21.02 -26.93
C LEU A 57 15.12 -21.95 -27.51
N LEU A 58 15.98 -22.53 -26.67
CA LEU A 58 16.98 -23.51 -27.11
C LEU A 58 16.31 -24.72 -27.78
N ARG A 59 15.25 -25.27 -27.18
CA ARG A 59 14.46 -26.37 -27.78
C ARG A 59 13.85 -25.98 -29.12
N LYS A 60 13.28 -24.78 -29.25
CA LYS A 60 12.71 -24.27 -30.52
C LYS A 60 13.77 -24.13 -31.62
N ASN A 61 15.03 -23.91 -31.25
CA ASN A 61 16.17 -23.85 -32.17
C ASN A 61 16.86 -25.22 -32.37
N GLY A 62 16.26 -26.31 -31.91
CA GLY A 62 16.79 -27.67 -32.08
C GLY A 62 18.01 -27.99 -31.21
N ILE A 63 18.24 -27.23 -30.14
CA ILE A 63 19.37 -27.42 -29.22
C ILE A 63 18.88 -28.15 -27.97
N ASP A 64 19.22 -29.43 -27.85
CA ASP A 64 19.04 -30.21 -26.62
C ASP A 64 20.14 -29.89 -25.61
N VAL A 65 19.77 -29.68 -24.35
CA VAL A 65 20.69 -29.38 -23.23
C VAL A 65 21.00 -30.61 -22.37
N ARG A 66 20.27 -31.72 -22.57
CA ARG A 66 20.44 -32.95 -21.79
C ARG A 66 21.85 -33.49 -21.91
N GLY A 67 22.51 -33.71 -20.77
CA GLY A 67 23.89 -34.21 -20.72
C GLY A 67 24.96 -33.18 -21.16
N LYS A 68 24.59 -31.93 -21.44
CA LYS A 68 25.50 -30.84 -21.80
C LYS A 68 25.77 -29.92 -20.62
N ILE A 69 26.81 -29.09 -20.75
CA ILE A 69 27.11 -28.04 -19.79
C ILE A 69 26.39 -26.77 -20.26
N VAL A 70 25.56 -26.20 -19.41
CA VAL A 70 24.87 -24.94 -19.69
C VAL A 70 25.71 -23.78 -19.17
N LEU A 71 26.01 -22.81 -20.03
CA LEU A 71 26.62 -21.54 -19.66
C LEU A 71 25.51 -20.51 -19.52
N VAL A 72 25.41 -19.91 -18.34
CA VAL A 72 24.42 -18.88 -18.01
C VAL A 72 25.11 -17.63 -17.46
N ARG A 73 24.46 -16.48 -17.56
CA ARG A 73 24.89 -15.24 -16.91
C ARG A 73 24.16 -14.99 -15.60
N TYR A 74 24.79 -14.22 -14.72
CA TYR A 74 24.22 -13.90 -13.42
C TYR A 74 22.91 -13.11 -13.54
N SER A 75 22.85 -12.03 -14.34
CA SER A 75 21.71 -11.10 -14.27
C SER A 75 20.71 -11.19 -15.44
N ASN A 76 19.53 -10.58 -15.17
CA ASN A 76 18.41 -10.19 -16.04
C ASN A 76 17.39 -11.28 -16.51
N PRO A 77 16.08 -11.17 -16.21
CA PRO A 77 15.46 -10.31 -15.20
C PRO A 77 15.66 -10.84 -13.77
N TYR A 78 16.08 -12.10 -13.61
CA TYR A 78 16.24 -12.76 -12.30
C TYR A 78 17.68 -13.22 -12.04
N SER A 79 18.21 -12.85 -10.87
CA SER A 79 19.62 -13.06 -10.50
C SER A 79 19.87 -14.33 -9.67
N TYR A 80 18.84 -14.93 -9.06
CA TYR A 80 19.11 -15.99 -8.07
C TYR A 80 19.65 -17.29 -8.69
N ARG A 81 20.91 -17.59 -8.38
CA ARG A 81 21.67 -18.73 -8.90
C ARG A 81 21.11 -20.10 -8.50
N GLY A 82 20.46 -20.21 -7.34
CA GLY A 82 19.78 -21.45 -6.94
C GLY A 82 18.64 -21.83 -7.89
N PHE A 83 17.88 -20.85 -8.38
CA PHE A 83 16.83 -21.11 -9.37
C PHE A 83 17.38 -21.56 -10.71
N LYS A 84 18.46 -20.93 -11.17
CA LYS A 84 19.17 -21.32 -12.41
C LYS A 84 19.65 -22.77 -12.30
N ALA A 85 20.21 -23.16 -11.16
CA ALA A 85 20.63 -24.53 -10.88
C ALA A 85 19.44 -25.51 -10.86
N LEU A 86 18.31 -25.14 -10.23
CA LEU A 86 17.10 -25.96 -10.24
C LEU A 86 16.58 -26.20 -11.66
N THR A 87 16.55 -25.16 -12.49
CA THR A 87 16.09 -25.25 -13.88
C THR A 87 17.05 -26.10 -14.71
N ALA A 88 18.37 -25.86 -14.62
CA ALA A 88 19.38 -26.67 -15.31
C ALA A 88 19.28 -28.16 -14.92
N GLN A 89 19.06 -28.45 -13.62
CA GLN A 89 18.83 -29.80 -13.13
C GLN A 89 17.58 -30.45 -13.76
N ARG A 90 16.46 -29.72 -13.83
CA ARG A 90 15.19 -30.22 -14.39
C ARG A 90 15.30 -30.49 -15.89
N GLU A 91 16.05 -29.68 -16.62
CA GLU A 91 16.30 -29.85 -18.06
C GLU A 91 17.34 -30.95 -18.34
N GLY A 92 17.97 -31.51 -17.31
CA GLY A 92 18.91 -32.63 -17.42
C GLY A 92 20.31 -32.21 -17.88
N ALA A 93 20.71 -30.96 -17.63
CA ALA A 93 22.08 -30.51 -17.85
C ALA A 93 23.06 -31.31 -16.99
N ALA A 94 24.24 -31.60 -17.53
CA ALA A 94 25.32 -32.27 -16.81
C ALA A 94 26.01 -31.36 -15.78
N ALA A 95 26.12 -30.07 -16.09
CA ALA A 95 26.60 -29.04 -15.18
C ALA A 95 26.14 -27.65 -15.61
N MET A 96 26.21 -26.69 -14.69
CA MET A 96 25.98 -25.28 -14.92
C MET A 96 27.28 -24.51 -14.72
N LEU A 97 27.65 -23.66 -15.67
CA LEU A 97 28.65 -22.62 -15.51
C LEU A 97 27.93 -21.29 -15.47
N VAL A 98 28.24 -20.44 -14.49
CA VAL A 98 27.65 -19.11 -14.38
C VAL A 98 28.73 -18.04 -14.43
N TYR A 99 28.53 -16.95 -15.17
CA TYR A 99 29.51 -15.86 -15.25
C TYR A 99 28.86 -14.48 -15.11
N SER A 100 29.66 -13.51 -14.68
CA SER A 100 29.30 -12.09 -14.59
C SER A 100 29.58 -11.41 -15.92
N ASP A 101 28.55 -11.11 -16.72
CA ASP A 101 28.75 -10.47 -18.03
C ASP A 101 29.12 -8.98 -17.86
N PRO A 102 30.14 -8.46 -18.57
CA PRO A 102 30.58 -7.08 -18.39
C PRO A 102 29.53 -6.02 -18.75
N ALA A 103 28.42 -6.39 -19.42
CA ALA A 103 27.24 -5.54 -19.58
C ALA A 103 26.47 -5.26 -18.27
N GLU A 104 26.61 -6.14 -17.28
CA GLU A 104 25.78 -6.21 -16.07
C GLU A 104 26.50 -5.62 -14.85
N ASP A 105 27.75 -6.00 -14.62
CA ASP A 105 28.53 -5.62 -13.43
C ASP A 105 29.98 -5.22 -13.73
N GLY A 106 30.38 -5.12 -15.00
CA GLY A 106 31.75 -4.80 -15.42
C GLY A 106 31.90 -3.48 -16.18
N GLU A 107 32.85 -3.44 -17.12
CA GLU A 107 33.31 -2.23 -17.82
C GLU A 107 32.22 -1.44 -18.56
N LYS A 108 31.09 -2.05 -18.94
CA LYS A 108 29.98 -1.31 -19.59
C LYS A 108 29.19 -0.44 -18.62
N LYS A 109 29.34 -0.66 -17.32
CA LYS A 109 28.71 0.17 -16.28
C LYS A 109 29.60 1.33 -15.84
N GLY A 110 30.91 1.25 -16.05
CA GLY A 110 31.85 2.31 -15.72
C GLY A 110 33.27 1.78 -15.47
N LYS A 111 34.09 2.59 -14.78
CA LYS A 111 35.43 2.17 -14.36
C LYS A 111 35.35 0.95 -13.44
N VAL A 112 36.21 -0.03 -13.69
CA VAL A 112 36.33 -1.25 -12.90
C VAL A 112 37.38 -1.10 -11.81
N PHE A 113 37.36 -2.00 -10.83
CA PHE A 113 38.38 -2.08 -9.80
C PHE A 113 39.78 -2.25 -10.44
N PRO A 114 40.83 -1.59 -9.91
CA PRO A 114 40.86 -0.76 -8.70
C PRO A 114 40.57 0.73 -8.93
N GLU A 115 40.22 1.16 -10.15
CA GLU A 115 39.95 2.57 -10.47
C GLU A 115 38.47 2.97 -10.35
N GLY A 116 37.57 2.02 -10.05
CA GLY A 116 36.15 2.25 -9.87
C GLY A 116 35.41 1.07 -9.23
N PRO A 117 34.09 1.21 -9.05
CA PRO A 117 33.28 0.30 -8.24
C PRO A 117 32.87 -0.99 -8.95
N TRP A 118 33.09 -1.10 -10.27
CA TRP A 118 32.61 -2.22 -11.08
C TRP A 118 33.61 -3.39 -11.14
N GLY A 119 33.13 -4.59 -11.44
CA GLY A 119 33.91 -5.82 -11.45
C GLY A 119 34.99 -5.84 -12.56
N PRO A 120 36.27 -6.14 -12.24
CA PRO A 120 37.34 -6.26 -13.24
C PRO A 120 37.25 -7.57 -14.01
N GLU A 121 38.14 -7.80 -14.98
CA GLU A 121 38.06 -8.95 -15.89
C GLU A 121 38.06 -10.33 -15.23
N SER A 122 38.72 -10.42 -14.09
CA SER A 122 38.88 -11.64 -13.32
C SER A 122 37.92 -11.74 -12.13
N HIS A 123 36.96 -10.81 -12.00
CA HIS A 123 35.90 -10.84 -10.99
C HIS A 123 35.14 -12.17 -11.00
N ILE A 124 35.05 -12.82 -9.84
CA ILE A 124 34.29 -14.04 -9.66
C ILE A 124 33.27 -13.80 -8.56
N GLN A 125 32.00 -13.72 -8.95
CA GLN A 125 30.90 -13.70 -8.00
C GLN A 125 30.68 -15.13 -7.46
N ARG A 126 30.97 -15.35 -6.18
CA ARG A 126 30.65 -16.61 -5.47
C ARG A 126 29.19 -16.63 -5.02
N GLY A 127 28.74 -17.72 -4.42
CA GLY A 127 27.36 -17.86 -3.97
C GLY A 127 26.90 -19.30 -3.86
N ALA A 128 25.96 -19.55 -2.97
CA ALA A 128 25.31 -20.85 -2.86
C ALA A 128 24.19 -20.99 -3.88
N ILE A 129 23.98 -22.23 -4.33
CA ILE A 129 22.91 -22.60 -5.27
C ILE A 129 21.79 -23.38 -4.59
N THR A 130 21.69 -23.30 -3.26
CA THR A 130 20.65 -23.91 -2.43
C THR A 130 19.25 -23.51 -2.90
N TYR A 131 18.24 -24.35 -2.68
CA TYR A 131 16.84 -23.99 -2.97
C TYR A 131 16.17 -23.49 -1.68
N ASP A 132 16.74 -22.45 -1.08
CA ASP A 132 16.24 -21.77 0.12
C ASP A 132 14.82 -21.21 -0.04
N PHE A 133 14.41 -20.86 -1.26
CA PHE A 133 13.02 -20.52 -1.61
C PHE A 133 12.04 -21.69 -1.45
N MET A 134 12.52 -22.94 -1.33
CA MET A 134 11.71 -24.09 -0.93
C MET A 134 11.67 -24.24 0.58
N VAL A 135 12.86 -24.30 1.20
CA VAL A 135 13.08 -24.33 2.64
C VAL A 135 14.48 -23.75 2.90
N PRO A 136 14.61 -22.62 3.63
CA PRO A 136 15.89 -22.08 4.07
C PRO A 136 16.41 -22.86 5.29
N GLY A 137 17.57 -22.48 5.79
CA GLY A 137 18.20 -23.15 6.92
C GLY A 137 19.06 -24.34 6.49
N ASP A 138 19.33 -25.20 7.46
CA ASP A 138 19.99 -26.48 7.25
C ASP A 138 19.08 -27.41 6.43
N PRO A 139 19.52 -27.86 5.24
CA PRO A 139 18.69 -28.69 4.37
C PRO A 139 18.26 -30.03 4.98
N LEU A 140 18.91 -30.46 6.06
CA LEU A 140 18.64 -31.73 6.73
C LEU A 140 17.73 -31.61 7.95
N THR A 141 17.34 -30.39 8.36
CA THR A 141 16.42 -30.16 9.49
C THR A 141 15.28 -29.19 9.14
N PRO A 142 14.52 -29.44 8.07
CA PRO A 142 13.53 -28.48 7.58
C PRO A 142 12.37 -28.28 8.57
N GLY A 143 12.35 -27.16 9.31
CA GLY A 143 11.29 -26.79 10.24
C GLY A 143 11.59 -27.07 11.72
N TRP A 144 12.81 -27.49 12.08
CA TRP A 144 13.26 -27.65 13.46
C TRP A 144 14.77 -27.43 13.58
N ALA A 145 15.22 -26.90 14.72
CA ALA A 145 16.60 -26.48 14.89
C ALA A 145 17.66 -27.60 14.74
N SER A 146 18.73 -27.25 14.03
CA SER A 146 19.96 -28.02 13.77
C SER A 146 20.93 -27.98 14.96
N ILE A 147 20.47 -28.46 16.12
CA ILE A 147 21.26 -28.53 17.36
C ILE A 147 22.00 -29.88 17.50
N PRO A 148 23.03 -30.00 18.37
CA PRO A 148 23.67 -31.28 18.65
C PRO A 148 22.66 -32.38 19.03
N GLY A 149 22.66 -33.47 18.28
CA GLY A 149 21.72 -34.59 18.48
C GLY A 149 20.36 -34.43 17.80
N ALA A 150 20.12 -33.33 17.08
CA ALA A 150 18.89 -33.15 16.30
C ALA A 150 18.71 -34.28 15.28
N LYS A 151 17.45 -34.67 15.06
CA LYS A 151 17.08 -35.60 13.99
C LYS A 151 17.38 -34.94 12.64
N ARG A 152 18.02 -35.67 11.74
CA ARG A 152 18.32 -35.22 10.37
C ARG A 152 17.65 -36.13 9.35
N ILE A 153 17.07 -35.55 8.31
CA ILE A 153 16.56 -36.32 7.18
C ILE A 153 17.72 -36.83 6.31
N PRO A 154 17.54 -37.93 5.56
CA PRO A 154 18.50 -38.35 4.56
C PRO A 154 18.68 -37.28 3.47
N LEU A 155 19.91 -37.13 2.95
CA LEU A 155 20.23 -36.17 1.87
C LEU A 155 19.35 -36.36 0.63
N SER A 156 18.94 -37.60 0.33
CA SER A 156 18.05 -37.90 -0.81
C SER A 156 16.64 -37.31 -0.68
N GLU A 157 16.20 -37.04 0.56
CA GLU A 157 14.90 -36.45 0.89
C GLU A 157 14.97 -34.92 1.05
N ALA A 158 16.18 -34.35 1.13
CA ALA A 158 16.38 -32.92 1.30
C ALA A 158 15.99 -32.15 0.02
N VAL A 159 14.84 -31.49 0.08
CA VAL A 159 14.25 -30.78 -1.07
C VAL A 159 14.99 -29.50 -1.45
N SER A 160 15.76 -28.91 -0.53
CA SER A 160 16.53 -27.70 -0.75
C SER A 160 17.97 -27.95 -1.22
N VAL A 161 18.41 -29.21 -1.31
CA VAL A 161 19.77 -29.55 -1.79
C VAL A 161 19.82 -29.71 -3.31
N PRO A 162 20.73 -29.00 -4.00
CA PRO A 162 20.96 -29.16 -5.43
C PRO A 162 21.57 -30.51 -5.80
N LYS A 163 21.24 -31.00 -7.00
CA LYS A 163 21.73 -32.27 -7.57
C LYS A 163 22.48 -32.07 -8.88
N VAL A 164 22.97 -30.85 -9.14
CA VAL A 164 23.69 -30.47 -10.37
C VAL A 164 25.05 -29.87 -10.03
N MET A 165 26.06 -30.17 -10.86
CA MET A 165 27.38 -29.55 -10.74
C MET A 165 27.26 -28.08 -11.15
N ALA A 166 27.90 -27.17 -10.40
CA ALA A 166 27.85 -25.74 -10.64
C ALA A 166 29.20 -25.10 -10.33
N LEU A 167 29.62 -24.15 -11.17
CA LEU A 167 30.86 -23.40 -10.96
C LEU A 167 30.71 -21.96 -11.49
N PRO A 168 31.08 -20.94 -10.71
CA PRO A 168 31.14 -19.58 -11.22
C PRO A 168 32.43 -19.35 -12.01
N LEU A 169 32.37 -18.47 -13.00
CA LEU A 169 33.50 -18.05 -13.82
C LEU A 169 33.58 -16.54 -13.82
N SER A 170 34.80 -16.02 -13.94
CA SER A 170 35.00 -14.65 -14.41
C SER A 170 34.65 -14.56 -15.88
N TRP A 171 34.29 -13.36 -16.37
CA TRP A 171 34.08 -13.22 -17.80
C TRP A 171 35.36 -13.47 -18.60
N LYS A 172 36.54 -13.25 -18.03
CA LYS A 172 37.83 -13.65 -18.65
C LYS A 172 37.91 -15.15 -18.91
N ASP A 173 37.44 -15.98 -17.98
CA ASP A 173 37.42 -17.44 -18.17
C ASP A 173 36.22 -17.89 -19.05
N ALA A 174 35.15 -17.10 -19.12
CA ALA A 174 33.99 -17.37 -19.99
C ALA A 174 34.20 -16.93 -21.44
N GLU A 175 35.01 -15.89 -21.69
CA GLU A 175 35.25 -15.29 -23.01
C GLU A 175 35.71 -16.34 -24.05
N PRO A 176 36.72 -17.20 -23.77
CA PRO A 176 37.15 -18.22 -24.73
C PRO A 176 36.05 -19.23 -25.04
N LEU A 177 35.12 -19.48 -24.11
CA LEU A 177 33.97 -20.35 -24.36
C LEU A 177 32.99 -19.66 -25.31
N LEU A 178 32.48 -18.48 -24.93
CA LEU A 178 31.49 -17.71 -25.69
C LEU A 178 31.96 -17.43 -27.12
N LYS A 179 33.21 -17.01 -27.29
CA LYS A 179 33.82 -16.72 -28.60
C LYS A 179 33.92 -17.93 -29.52
N ASN A 180 33.96 -19.13 -28.96
CA ASN A 180 34.11 -20.39 -29.71
C ASN A 180 32.84 -21.24 -29.75
N LEU A 181 31.73 -20.77 -29.16
CA LEU A 181 30.42 -21.38 -29.35
C LEU A 181 30.06 -21.34 -30.84
N GLY A 182 29.53 -22.46 -31.34
CA GLY A 182 28.94 -22.55 -32.68
C GLY A 182 27.42 -22.43 -32.62
N GLY A 183 26.75 -22.93 -33.66
CA GLY A 183 25.29 -22.90 -33.73
C GLY A 183 24.73 -21.54 -34.17
N PRO A 184 23.40 -21.37 -34.15
CA PRO A 184 22.75 -20.12 -34.52
C PRO A 184 23.23 -18.95 -33.64
N PRO A 185 23.26 -17.72 -34.18
CA PRO A 185 23.43 -16.51 -33.37
C PRO A 185 22.41 -16.45 -32.24
N ALA A 186 22.84 -16.02 -31.06
CA ALA A 186 21.93 -15.77 -29.96
C ALA A 186 21.06 -14.52 -30.27
N PRO A 187 19.80 -14.47 -29.80
CA PRO A 187 18.93 -13.30 -29.97
C PRO A 187 19.58 -11.97 -29.54
N PRO A 188 19.15 -10.82 -30.09
CA PRO A 188 19.72 -9.51 -29.75
C PRO A 188 19.73 -9.19 -28.24
N ASP A 189 18.69 -9.61 -27.53
CA ASP A 189 18.54 -9.47 -26.08
C ASP A 189 19.40 -10.44 -25.26
N TRP A 190 19.94 -11.49 -25.90
CA TRP A 190 20.85 -12.46 -25.30
C TRP A 190 22.33 -12.11 -25.46
N GLN A 191 22.64 -11.10 -26.28
CA GLN A 191 23.98 -10.58 -26.43
C GLN A 191 24.47 -9.93 -25.11
N GLY A 192 25.78 -9.84 -24.96
CA GLY A 192 26.44 -9.30 -23.77
C GLY A 192 27.42 -8.18 -24.07
N GLY A 193 28.30 -7.90 -23.12
CA GLY A 193 29.25 -6.80 -23.17
C GLY A 193 30.56 -7.10 -23.90
N LEU A 194 30.81 -8.36 -24.29
CA LEU A 194 32.06 -8.73 -24.97
C LEU A 194 32.02 -8.36 -26.46
N PRO A 195 33.17 -8.03 -27.09
CA PRO A 195 33.22 -7.44 -28.43
C PRO A 195 33.14 -8.48 -29.57
N PHE A 196 32.19 -9.41 -29.48
CA PHE A 196 31.90 -10.41 -30.52
C PHE A 196 30.46 -10.93 -30.39
N GLU A 197 29.92 -11.50 -31.47
CA GLU A 197 28.57 -12.07 -31.49
C GLU A 197 28.52 -13.37 -30.66
N TYR A 198 27.54 -13.46 -29.76
CA TYR A 198 27.27 -14.67 -28.98
C TYR A 198 26.45 -15.65 -29.82
N HIS A 199 26.74 -16.94 -29.67
CA HIS A 199 26.01 -18.03 -30.31
C HIS A 199 25.41 -18.98 -29.27
N LEU A 200 24.34 -19.67 -29.63
CA LEU A 200 23.61 -20.58 -28.72
C LEU A 200 24.39 -21.86 -28.36
N GLY A 201 25.44 -22.20 -29.12
CA GLY A 201 26.28 -23.36 -28.87
C GLY A 201 25.89 -24.60 -29.67
N GLY A 202 26.41 -25.75 -29.26
CA GLY A 202 26.31 -27.01 -29.99
C GLY A 202 27.46 -27.95 -29.61
N GLU A 203 27.92 -28.77 -30.55
CA GLU A 203 28.96 -29.79 -30.27
C GLU A 203 30.41 -29.26 -30.35
N ARG A 204 30.59 -28.00 -30.78
CA ARG A 204 31.91 -27.43 -31.14
C ARG A 204 32.81 -27.18 -29.92
N ALA A 205 32.28 -26.52 -28.89
CA ALA A 205 33.01 -26.20 -27.67
C ALA A 205 32.70 -27.26 -26.60
N ARG A 206 33.74 -27.81 -25.97
CA ARG A 206 33.61 -28.81 -24.91
C ARG A 206 34.39 -28.34 -23.70
N VAL A 207 33.83 -28.56 -22.52
CA VAL A 207 34.46 -28.27 -21.24
C VAL A 207 34.67 -29.57 -20.49
N HIS A 208 35.88 -29.76 -19.96
CA HIS A 208 36.15 -30.73 -18.90
C HIS A 208 36.04 -30.00 -17.56
N LEU A 209 34.99 -30.32 -16.79
CA LEU A 209 34.70 -29.74 -15.48
C LEU A 209 34.88 -30.80 -14.40
N LYS A 210 35.64 -30.45 -13.36
CA LYS A 210 35.85 -31.29 -12.18
C LYS A 210 35.59 -30.46 -10.92
N VAL A 211 34.60 -30.86 -10.14
CA VAL A 211 34.22 -30.22 -8.88
C VAL A 211 34.38 -31.25 -7.75
N ARG A 212 34.99 -30.82 -6.64
CA ARG A 212 35.14 -31.63 -5.42
C ARG A 212 34.72 -30.79 -4.23
N MET A 213 33.56 -31.12 -3.67
CA MET A 213 32.96 -30.44 -2.53
C MET A 213 33.13 -31.29 -1.26
N ASN A 214 33.33 -30.61 -0.13
CA ASN A 214 33.26 -31.24 1.18
C ASN A 214 31.83 -31.07 1.71
N ASN A 215 31.11 -32.19 1.87
CA ASN A 215 29.72 -32.19 2.35
C ASN A 215 29.62 -32.53 3.85
N SER A 216 30.70 -32.32 4.61
CA SER A 216 30.69 -32.53 6.06
C SER A 216 29.78 -31.52 6.75
N ILE A 217 29.05 -31.97 7.77
CA ILE A 217 28.33 -31.08 8.69
C ILE A 217 29.35 -30.26 9.50
N GLN A 218 29.15 -28.96 9.56
CA GLN A 218 29.99 -28.01 10.31
C GLN A 218 29.12 -27.17 11.25
N PRO A 219 29.66 -26.74 12.41
CA PRO A 219 28.95 -25.84 13.30
C PRO A 219 28.93 -24.41 12.76
N TYR A 220 27.78 -23.75 12.83
CA TYR A 220 27.63 -22.31 12.71
C TYR A 220 27.43 -21.68 14.09
N TYR A 221 27.88 -20.43 14.26
CA TYR A 221 27.85 -19.72 15.54
C TYR A 221 27.07 -18.42 15.43
N VAL A 222 25.85 -18.42 15.96
CA VAL A 222 25.09 -17.20 16.19
C VAL A 222 25.60 -16.52 17.46
N VAL A 223 25.99 -15.25 17.35
CA VAL A 223 26.33 -14.42 18.52
C VAL A 223 25.14 -13.54 18.86
N GLU A 224 24.69 -13.63 20.10
CA GLU A 224 23.51 -12.92 20.57
C GLU A 224 23.87 -12.02 21.76
N ALA A 225 23.39 -10.77 21.72
CA ALA A 225 23.50 -9.83 22.82
C ALA A 225 22.10 -9.31 23.22
N ARG A 226 21.84 -9.21 24.52
CA ARG A 226 20.56 -8.70 25.05
C ARG A 226 20.75 -7.50 25.95
N ILE A 227 19.95 -6.46 25.72
CA ILE A 227 19.70 -5.39 26.69
C ILE A 227 18.32 -5.63 27.27
N ARG A 228 18.26 -6.24 28.47
CA ARG A 228 17.00 -6.51 29.16
C ARG A 228 16.25 -5.20 29.44
N GLY A 229 14.98 -5.17 29.04
CA GLY A 229 14.06 -4.06 29.27
C GLY A 229 13.76 -3.84 30.76
N GLY A 230 13.54 -2.57 31.13
CA GLY A 230 13.27 -2.18 32.52
C GLY A 230 11.82 -2.41 32.97
N GLU A 231 10.86 -2.35 32.04
CA GLU A 231 9.42 -2.41 32.33
C GLU A 231 8.74 -3.61 31.67
N LEU A 232 9.08 -3.86 30.40
CA LEU A 232 8.48 -4.89 29.53
C LEU A 232 9.57 -5.89 29.06
N PRO A 233 10.23 -6.63 29.97
CA PRO A 233 11.36 -7.48 29.62
C PRO A 233 11.01 -8.66 28.69
N ASP A 234 9.73 -9.04 28.62
CA ASP A 234 9.22 -10.10 27.75
C ASP A 234 8.67 -9.60 26.41
N GLU A 235 8.84 -8.32 26.08
CA GLU A 235 8.62 -7.79 24.73
C GLU A 235 9.98 -7.51 24.09
N TRP A 236 10.26 -8.13 22.93
CA TRP A 236 11.59 -8.17 22.32
C TRP A 236 11.59 -7.49 20.95
N VAL A 237 12.39 -6.44 20.81
CA VAL A 237 12.76 -5.91 19.50
C VAL A 237 14.04 -6.62 19.08
N VAL A 238 13.97 -7.38 17.99
CA VAL A 238 15.08 -8.20 17.50
C VAL A 238 15.73 -7.48 16.33
N LEU A 239 17.05 -7.44 16.31
CA LEU A 239 17.85 -6.81 15.27
C LEU A 239 18.89 -7.80 14.79
N GLY A 240 19.15 -7.84 13.49
CA GLY A 240 20.11 -8.80 12.95
C GLY A 240 20.85 -8.32 11.72
N ASN A 241 22.05 -8.89 11.60
CA ASN A 241 22.99 -8.79 10.49
C ASN A 241 23.76 -10.10 10.45
N HIS A 242 23.96 -10.70 9.28
CA HIS A 242 24.89 -11.81 9.16
C HIS A 242 26.34 -11.33 9.11
N ARG A 243 27.24 -12.20 9.57
CA ARG A 243 28.66 -11.92 9.75
C ARG A 243 29.53 -12.72 8.79
N ASP A 244 29.06 -13.87 8.33
CA ASP A 244 29.75 -14.64 7.32
C ASP A 244 29.72 -13.91 5.97
N ALA A 245 30.80 -14.07 5.21
CA ALA A 245 30.95 -13.54 3.86
C ALA A 245 31.73 -14.57 3.03
N TRP A 246 31.58 -14.53 1.70
CA TRP A 246 32.34 -15.44 0.81
C TRP A 246 33.86 -15.27 0.87
N VAL A 247 34.33 -14.03 1.05
CA VAL A 247 35.77 -13.73 1.14
C VAL A 247 36.05 -12.72 2.26
N TYR A 248 35.86 -11.42 1.99
CA TYR A 248 36.05 -10.34 2.97
C TYR A 248 34.72 -9.64 3.28
N GLY A 249 33.93 -9.39 2.24
CA GLY A 249 32.57 -8.88 2.40
C GLY A 249 32.52 -7.44 2.87
N GLY A 250 33.30 -6.56 2.22
CA GLY A 250 33.39 -5.14 2.57
C GLY A 250 32.01 -4.49 2.66
N VAL A 251 31.16 -4.71 1.66
CA VAL A 251 29.73 -4.39 1.66
C VAL A 251 28.95 -5.53 2.31
N ASP A 252 28.95 -6.71 1.68
CA ASP A 252 28.15 -7.87 2.07
C ASP A 252 28.98 -8.86 2.91
N ALA A 253 28.85 -8.90 4.24
CA ALA A 253 27.97 -8.09 5.10
C ALA A 253 28.70 -7.31 6.19
N SER A 254 30.03 -7.18 6.08
CA SER A 254 30.85 -6.52 7.10
C SER A 254 30.45 -5.05 7.31
N SER A 255 29.87 -4.40 6.29
CA SER A 255 29.32 -3.04 6.44
C SER A 255 28.21 -2.99 7.49
N GLY A 256 27.23 -3.90 7.41
CA GLY A 256 26.17 -4.06 8.39
C GLY A 256 26.70 -4.47 9.77
N THR A 257 27.69 -5.38 9.81
CA THR A 257 28.35 -5.73 11.07
C THR A 257 29.00 -4.51 11.71
N ALA A 258 29.70 -3.66 10.95
CA ALA A 258 30.34 -2.45 11.45
C ALA A 258 29.31 -1.47 12.02
N SER A 259 28.21 -1.21 11.29
CA SER A 259 27.11 -0.37 11.78
C SER A 259 26.42 -0.94 13.03
N MET A 260 26.22 -2.27 13.10
CA MET A 260 25.66 -2.96 14.28
C MET A 260 26.57 -2.79 15.50
N MET A 261 27.88 -2.94 15.33
CA MET A 261 28.87 -2.79 16.40
C MET A 261 28.91 -1.35 16.94
N GLU A 262 28.83 -0.35 16.06
CA GLU A 262 28.78 1.06 16.48
C GLU A 262 27.47 1.41 17.19
N MET A 263 26.33 0.95 16.66
CA MET A 263 25.01 1.09 17.29
C MET A 263 25.02 0.51 18.72
N THR A 264 25.47 -0.74 18.87
CA THR A 264 25.51 -1.42 20.17
C THR A 264 26.51 -0.77 21.14
N ARG A 265 27.62 -0.22 20.65
CA ARG A 265 28.55 0.60 21.45
C ARG A 265 27.87 1.87 21.97
N GLY A 266 27.08 2.54 21.12
CA GLY A 266 26.25 3.69 21.49
C GLY A 266 25.27 3.36 22.61
N TRP A 267 24.51 2.27 22.47
CA TRP A 267 23.59 1.80 23.52
C TRP A 267 24.31 1.36 24.80
N GLY A 268 25.47 0.72 24.69
CA GLY A 268 26.32 0.39 25.84
C GLY A 268 26.71 1.63 26.65
N THR A 269 26.89 2.78 25.98
CA THR A 269 27.13 4.07 26.64
C THR A 269 25.89 4.58 27.38
N LEU A 270 24.69 4.44 26.80
CA LEU A 270 23.43 4.78 27.47
C LEU A 270 23.22 3.92 28.73
N LEU A 271 23.51 2.62 28.64
CA LEU A 271 23.40 1.70 29.77
C LEU A 271 24.35 2.05 30.92
N LYS A 272 25.60 2.43 30.61
CA LYS A 272 26.56 2.90 31.63
C LYS A 272 26.10 4.18 32.33
N LYS A 273 25.22 4.97 31.70
CA LYS A 273 24.58 6.16 32.29
C LYS A 273 23.27 5.83 33.04
N GLY A 274 22.90 4.55 33.15
CA GLY A 274 21.67 4.12 33.80
C GLY A 274 20.41 4.22 32.94
N ILE A 275 20.55 4.56 31.65
CA ILE A 275 19.41 4.68 30.72
C ILE A 275 19.14 3.30 30.12
N ARG A 276 17.94 2.76 30.33
CA ARG A 276 17.50 1.46 29.81
C ARG A 276 16.23 1.61 28.97
N PRO A 277 16.07 0.81 27.90
CA PRO A 277 14.81 0.74 27.19
C PRO A 277 13.73 0.06 28.04
N ARG A 278 12.45 0.33 27.73
CA ARG A 278 11.32 -0.32 28.40
C ARG A 278 11.22 -1.80 28.01
N ARG A 279 11.31 -2.08 26.71
CA ARG A 279 11.35 -3.43 26.11
C ARG A 279 12.77 -3.97 26.02
N THR A 280 12.91 -5.28 25.87
CA THR A 280 14.21 -5.92 25.63
C THR A 280 14.67 -5.69 24.19
N LEU A 281 15.93 -5.30 24.02
CA LEU A 281 16.60 -5.31 22.71
C LEU A 281 17.41 -6.61 22.60
N VAL A 282 17.25 -7.32 21.49
CA VAL A 282 18.02 -8.53 21.16
C VAL A 282 18.76 -8.27 19.86
N VAL A 283 20.09 -8.35 19.87
CA VAL A 283 20.94 -8.10 18.71
C VAL A 283 21.66 -9.40 18.35
N CYS A 284 21.50 -9.83 17.11
CA CYS A 284 22.03 -11.10 16.63
C CYS A 284 22.99 -10.89 15.47
N SER A 285 24.15 -11.51 15.58
CA SER A 285 25.13 -11.62 14.50
C SER A 285 25.06 -13.04 13.95
N TRP A 286 24.39 -13.18 12.82
CA TRP A 286 24.10 -14.45 12.17
C TRP A 286 25.34 -15.03 11.48
N ASP A 287 25.30 -16.32 11.20
CA ASP A 287 26.38 -17.08 10.55
C ASP A 287 25.74 -18.09 9.58
N GLY A 288 26.40 -18.39 8.48
CA GLY A 288 25.88 -19.25 7.41
C GLY A 288 24.70 -18.67 6.63
N GLU A 289 24.54 -17.34 6.59
CA GLU A 289 23.53 -16.67 5.76
C GLU A 289 23.78 -16.98 4.28
N GLU A 290 25.02 -16.86 3.86
CA GLU A 290 25.44 -16.91 2.45
C GLU A 290 25.17 -18.27 1.78
N VAL A 291 25.03 -19.31 2.60
CA VAL A 291 24.77 -20.68 2.16
C VAL A 291 23.28 -20.99 2.07
N GLY A 292 22.43 -20.31 2.85
CA GLY A 292 21.00 -20.58 2.89
C GLY A 292 20.25 -20.01 4.10
N LEU A 293 20.66 -18.85 4.61
CA LEU A 293 20.05 -18.20 5.79
C LEU A 293 20.16 -19.06 7.05
N THR A 294 21.26 -19.82 7.19
CA THR A 294 21.33 -20.95 8.13
C THR A 294 21.19 -20.50 9.57
N GLY A 295 22.07 -19.62 10.05
CA GLY A 295 22.09 -19.24 11.47
C GLY A 295 20.80 -18.58 11.94
N SER A 296 20.25 -17.64 11.17
CA SER A 296 18.98 -16.99 11.52
C SER A 296 17.81 -17.97 11.49
N THR A 297 17.72 -18.82 10.46
CA THR A 297 16.67 -19.83 10.34
C THR A 297 16.68 -20.81 11.51
N GLU A 298 17.84 -21.42 11.79
CA GLU A 298 17.97 -22.41 12.87
C GLU A 298 17.70 -21.78 14.25
N TRP A 299 18.13 -20.52 14.47
CA TRP A 299 17.83 -19.79 15.69
C TRP A 299 16.32 -19.49 15.82
N GLY A 300 15.68 -19.06 14.73
CA GLY A 300 14.24 -18.82 14.69
C GLY A 300 13.44 -20.10 14.96
N GLU A 301 13.84 -21.23 14.38
CA GLU A 301 13.24 -22.53 14.63
C GLU A 301 13.47 -23.03 16.06
N GLN A 302 14.64 -22.78 16.64
CA GLN A 302 14.96 -23.14 18.02
C GLN A 302 14.09 -22.39 19.02
N PHE A 303 13.87 -21.09 18.80
CA PHE A 303 13.17 -20.20 19.73
C PHE A 303 11.74 -19.87 19.30
N VAL A 304 11.15 -20.62 18.36
CA VAL A 304 9.85 -20.32 17.76
C VAL A 304 8.75 -20.03 18.78
N ASP A 305 8.65 -20.83 19.84
CA ASP A 305 7.62 -20.67 20.88
C ASP A 305 7.82 -19.43 21.74
N GLU A 306 9.08 -19.03 21.97
CA GLU A 306 9.40 -17.82 22.73
C GLU A 306 9.19 -16.58 21.85
N LEU A 307 9.64 -16.62 20.59
CA LEU A 307 9.48 -15.52 19.65
C LEU A 307 8.00 -15.24 19.35
N ARG A 308 7.16 -16.26 19.19
CA ARG A 308 5.72 -16.07 19.01
C ARG A 308 5.02 -15.43 20.21
N LYS A 309 5.62 -15.49 21.40
CA LYS A 309 5.07 -14.85 22.61
C LYS A 309 5.63 -13.46 22.85
N LYS A 310 6.92 -13.27 22.56
CA LYS A 310 7.70 -12.11 23.00
C LYS A 310 8.06 -11.12 21.91
N ALA A 311 8.17 -11.57 20.67
CA ALA A 311 8.78 -10.78 19.62
C ALA A 311 7.86 -9.66 19.11
N VAL A 312 8.36 -8.43 19.09
CA VAL A 312 7.63 -7.22 18.67
C VAL A 312 7.80 -7.00 17.17
N ALA A 313 9.04 -6.81 16.71
CA ALA A 313 9.39 -6.60 15.31
C ALA A 313 10.88 -6.93 15.08
N TYR A 314 11.21 -7.36 13.86
CA TYR A 314 12.60 -7.67 13.45
C TYR A 314 13.12 -6.58 12.51
N ILE A 315 14.32 -6.06 12.79
CA ILE A 315 14.98 -5.07 11.94
C ILE A 315 16.26 -5.67 11.37
N ASN A 316 16.27 -5.86 10.05
CA ASN A 316 17.38 -6.40 9.28
C ASN A 316 18.23 -5.27 8.70
N VAL A 317 19.54 -5.36 8.92
CA VAL A 317 20.54 -4.63 8.14
C VAL A 317 21.59 -5.64 7.72
N ASP A 318 21.44 -6.12 6.50
CA ASP A 318 22.39 -7.01 5.85
C ASP A 318 23.64 -6.19 5.47
N SER A 319 23.60 -5.56 4.31
CA SER A 319 24.58 -4.56 3.90
C SER A 319 24.12 -3.17 4.32
N SER A 320 24.91 -2.47 5.13
CA SER A 320 24.54 -1.11 5.57
C SER A 320 24.64 -0.10 4.43
N THR A 321 25.68 -0.17 3.61
CA THR A 321 25.89 0.79 2.52
C THR A 321 26.83 0.26 1.43
N SER A 322 26.47 0.50 0.17
CA SER A 322 27.37 0.49 -0.99
C SER A 322 27.45 1.87 -1.67
N GLY A 323 26.88 2.90 -1.05
CA GLY A 323 26.71 4.23 -1.60
C GLY A 323 25.71 5.09 -0.82
N PRO A 324 25.23 6.20 -1.40
CA PRO A 324 24.45 7.21 -0.69
C PRO A 324 22.93 7.03 -0.77
N ASP A 325 22.40 6.17 -1.64
CA ASP A 325 20.96 6.13 -1.93
C ASP A 325 20.23 5.20 -0.95
N PHE A 326 19.53 5.77 0.04
CA PHE A 326 18.78 4.97 1.03
C PHE A 326 17.63 4.18 0.39
N GLU A 327 17.45 2.95 0.84
CA GLU A 327 16.28 2.12 0.57
C GLU A 327 15.76 1.52 1.89
N GLY A 328 14.44 1.60 2.06
CA GLY A 328 13.73 1.06 3.22
C GLY A 328 12.58 0.17 2.79
N SER A 329 12.52 -1.02 3.36
CA SER A 329 11.42 -1.97 3.17
C SER A 329 10.80 -2.34 4.52
N SER A 330 9.49 -2.59 4.55
CA SER A 330 8.83 -3.09 5.74
C SER A 330 7.51 -3.76 5.41
N VAL A 331 6.97 -4.56 6.33
CA VAL A 331 5.52 -4.81 6.29
C VAL A 331 4.77 -3.47 6.41
N ALA A 332 3.59 -3.37 5.81
CA ALA A 332 2.91 -2.08 5.66
C ALA A 332 2.57 -1.40 7.00
N SER A 333 2.31 -2.18 8.05
CA SER A 333 2.05 -1.67 9.41
C SER A 333 3.19 -0.87 10.02
N LEU A 334 4.44 -1.06 9.55
CA LEU A 334 5.62 -0.35 10.03
C LEU A 334 6.07 0.80 9.11
N GLY A 335 5.42 0.97 7.95
CA GLY A 335 5.78 1.98 6.95
C GLY A 335 5.78 3.42 7.49
N PRO A 336 4.71 3.87 8.17
CA PRO A 336 4.66 5.22 8.74
C PRO A 336 5.78 5.52 9.72
N MET A 337 6.08 4.58 10.62
CA MET A 337 7.14 4.71 11.60
C MET A 337 8.52 4.83 10.92
N LEU A 338 8.75 4.06 9.85
CA LEU A 338 9.98 4.13 9.07
C LEU A 338 10.17 5.52 8.45
N LEU A 339 9.12 6.06 7.82
CA LEU A 339 9.11 7.41 7.24
C LEU A 339 9.33 8.49 8.29
N GLU A 340 8.65 8.39 9.43
CA GLU A 340 8.78 9.34 10.54
C GLU A 340 10.20 9.34 11.12
N THR A 341 10.82 8.16 11.23
CA THR A 341 12.21 8.03 11.68
C THR A 341 13.16 8.68 10.67
N ALA A 342 12.98 8.43 9.37
CA ALA A 342 13.77 9.05 8.32
C ALA A 342 13.65 10.58 8.28
N ARG A 343 12.48 11.15 8.63
CA ARG A 343 12.32 12.61 8.77
C ARG A 343 13.11 13.21 9.91
N SER A 344 13.35 12.44 10.97
CA SER A 344 14.06 12.91 12.17
C SER A 344 15.59 12.84 12.06
N LEU A 345 16.12 12.22 11.02
CA LEU A 345 17.55 12.03 10.82
C LEU A 345 18.06 12.89 9.67
N GLN A 346 19.32 13.29 9.77
CA GLN A 346 19.95 14.17 8.79
C GLN A 346 20.87 13.38 7.85
N ASP A 347 20.66 13.55 6.56
CA ASP A 347 21.52 13.02 5.50
C ASP A 347 22.84 13.83 5.39
N PRO A 348 23.96 13.23 4.97
CA PRO A 348 25.22 13.96 4.75
C PRO A 348 25.12 15.14 3.76
N SER A 349 24.09 15.20 2.91
CA SER A 349 23.78 16.36 2.06
C SER A 349 23.25 17.59 2.82
N GLY A 350 22.89 17.45 4.09
CA GLY A 350 22.32 18.50 4.95
C GLY A 350 20.80 18.49 5.04
N LYS A 351 20.12 17.72 4.20
CA LYS A 351 18.65 17.53 4.21
C LYS A 351 18.24 16.48 5.25
N SER A 352 16.93 16.32 5.48
CA SER A 352 16.46 15.11 6.16
C SER A 352 16.72 13.86 5.32
N LEU A 353 16.91 12.70 5.96
CA LEU A 353 17.06 11.41 5.26
C LEU A 353 15.83 11.11 4.40
N TYR A 354 14.63 11.48 4.88
CA TYR A 354 13.39 11.38 4.09
C TYR A 354 13.46 12.17 2.77
N GLU A 355 13.94 13.42 2.78
CA GLU A 355 14.05 14.23 1.57
C GLU A 355 15.10 13.67 0.61
N ALA A 356 16.26 13.25 1.13
CA ALA A 356 17.32 12.62 0.34
C ALA A 356 16.82 11.31 -0.31
N TRP A 357 16.08 10.49 0.45
CA TRP A 357 15.46 9.26 -0.04
C TRP A 357 14.42 9.52 -1.12
N LYS A 358 13.54 10.51 -0.93
CA LYS A 358 12.55 10.90 -1.95
C LYS A 358 13.23 11.32 -3.25
N GLU A 359 14.33 12.07 -3.17
CA GLU A 359 15.11 12.50 -4.33
C GLU A 359 15.80 11.32 -5.04
N SER A 360 16.41 10.39 -4.29
CA SER A 360 17.02 9.20 -4.88
C SER A 360 15.99 8.32 -5.58
N ALA A 361 14.81 8.11 -4.96
CA ALA A 361 13.72 7.35 -5.54
C ALA A 361 13.20 7.97 -6.84
N ILE A 362 13.09 9.30 -6.92
CA ILE A 362 12.71 10.01 -8.16
C ILE A 362 13.77 9.79 -9.26
N ARG A 363 15.06 9.90 -8.91
CA ARG A 363 16.15 9.65 -9.87
C ARG A 363 16.13 8.21 -10.39
N LYS A 364 15.91 7.24 -9.50
CA LYS A 364 15.84 5.81 -9.82
C LYS A 364 14.71 5.51 -10.80
N LYS A 365 13.48 5.94 -10.49
CA LYS A 365 12.32 5.78 -11.39
C LYS A 365 12.54 6.40 -12.76
N ALA A 366 13.11 7.60 -12.82
CA ALA A 366 13.41 8.27 -14.08
C ALA A 366 14.43 7.48 -14.93
N LYS A 367 15.46 6.89 -14.30
CA LYS A 367 16.45 6.05 -14.96
C LYS A 367 15.85 4.73 -15.47
N GLU A 368 14.94 4.14 -14.72
CA GLU A 368 14.25 2.87 -15.04
C GLU A 368 13.05 3.05 -15.97
N LYS A 369 12.72 4.31 -16.32
CA LYS A 369 11.54 4.69 -17.15
C LYS A 369 10.23 4.20 -16.54
N GLU A 370 10.16 4.12 -15.22
CA GLU A 370 8.94 3.77 -14.49
C GLU A 370 7.99 4.97 -14.41
N THR A 371 6.69 4.70 -14.41
CA THR A 371 5.64 5.72 -14.28
C THR A 371 5.05 5.74 -12.87
N GLY A 372 4.44 6.87 -12.47
CA GLY A 372 3.80 7.03 -11.17
C GLY A 372 4.56 7.92 -10.18
N ALA A 373 3.82 8.53 -9.25
CA ALA A 373 4.36 9.51 -8.31
C ALA A 373 5.21 8.85 -7.19
N VAL A 374 6.23 9.57 -6.73
CA VAL A 374 6.96 9.25 -5.49
C VAL A 374 6.35 10.07 -4.35
N ASN A 375 5.69 9.38 -3.43
CA ASN A 375 5.06 9.96 -2.24
C ASN A 375 5.20 8.98 -1.07
N ASP A 376 4.67 9.34 0.10
CA ASP A 376 4.79 8.51 1.31
C ASP A 376 4.32 7.06 1.12
N SER A 377 3.22 6.86 0.40
CA SER A 377 2.66 5.52 0.15
C SER A 377 3.50 4.66 -0.81
N THR A 378 4.40 5.27 -1.59
CA THR A 378 5.23 4.57 -2.59
C THR A 378 6.72 4.58 -2.28
N LEU A 379 7.14 5.29 -1.21
CA LEU A 379 8.54 5.44 -0.85
C LEU A 379 9.06 4.20 -0.10
N VAL A 380 8.30 3.71 0.89
CA VAL A 380 8.60 2.46 1.58
C VAL A 380 8.25 1.28 0.68
N ASN A 381 9.18 0.34 0.47
CA ASN A 381 8.86 -0.89 -0.23
C ASN A 381 8.09 -1.85 0.71
N THR A 382 6.79 -2.02 0.46
CA THR A 382 5.92 -2.92 1.23
C THR A 382 5.85 -4.35 0.69
N ARG A 383 6.59 -4.63 -0.39
CA ARG A 383 6.64 -5.95 -1.05
C ARG A 383 7.88 -6.70 -0.59
N ILE A 384 7.67 -7.58 0.38
CA ILE A 384 8.75 -8.30 1.07
C ILE A 384 8.93 -9.69 0.46
N GLY A 385 10.15 -9.94 -0.05
CA GLY A 385 10.58 -11.24 -0.54
C GLY A 385 11.46 -11.97 0.47
N SER A 386 12.42 -12.74 -0.04
CA SER A 386 13.47 -13.42 0.75
C SER A 386 14.83 -12.77 0.43
N GLY A 387 15.92 -13.51 0.62
CA GLY A 387 17.27 -13.11 0.25
C GLY A 387 18.07 -12.44 1.36
N SER A 388 17.56 -12.48 2.60
CA SER A 388 18.31 -12.17 3.81
C SER A 388 17.58 -12.74 5.04
N ASP A 389 18.13 -12.53 6.24
CA ASP A 389 17.74 -13.17 7.49
C ASP A 389 16.31 -12.85 7.97
N HIS A 390 15.64 -11.82 7.45
CA HIS A 390 14.25 -11.48 7.80
C HIS A 390 13.25 -12.59 7.46
N THR A 391 13.62 -13.49 6.55
CA THR A 391 12.78 -14.56 6.00
C THR A 391 12.14 -15.43 7.09
N VAL A 392 12.90 -15.91 8.07
CA VAL A 392 12.35 -16.76 9.15
C VAL A 392 11.38 -15.98 10.04
N PHE A 393 11.71 -14.72 10.34
CA PHE A 393 10.90 -13.87 11.22
C PHE A 393 9.54 -13.56 10.61
N LEU A 394 9.50 -13.21 9.32
CA LEU A 394 8.23 -12.95 8.64
C LEU A 394 7.50 -14.26 8.30
N ASN A 395 8.15 -15.16 7.58
CA ASN A 395 7.46 -16.26 6.91
C ASN A 395 7.19 -17.46 7.81
N PHE A 396 7.95 -17.67 8.90
CA PHE A 396 7.81 -18.83 9.79
C PHE A 396 7.30 -18.46 11.19
N ILE A 397 7.74 -17.31 11.72
CA ILE A 397 7.40 -16.82 13.07
C ILE A 397 6.16 -15.92 13.06
N GLY A 398 5.94 -15.14 12.01
CA GLY A 398 4.83 -14.17 11.92
C GLY A 398 5.12 -12.88 12.67
N MET A 399 6.34 -12.38 12.53
CA MET A 399 6.84 -11.16 13.15
C MET A 399 6.95 -10.06 12.09
N PRO A 400 6.50 -8.83 12.35
CA PRO A 400 6.60 -7.75 11.38
C PRO A 400 8.07 -7.36 11.21
N VAL A 401 8.50 -7.14 9.97
CA VAL A 401 9.91 -6.93 9.62
C VAL A 401 10.16 -5.58 8.97
N ILE A 402 11.38 -5.07 9.13
CA ILE A 402 11.94 -3.91 8.44
C ILE A 402 13.30 -4.31 7.86
N GLY A 403 13.59 -3.96 6.61
CA GLY A 403 14.91 -4.07 5.99
C GLY A 403 15.44 -2.70 5.60
N LEU A 404 16.69 -2.40 5.95
CA LEU A 404 17.33 -1.11 5.69
C LEU A 404 18.65 -1.31 4.93
N GLY A 405 18.96 -0.41 4.00
CA GLY A 405 20.25 -0.36 3.33
C GLY A 405 20.47 0.97 2.61
N PHE A 406 21.72 1.32 2.36
CA PHE A 406 22.06 2.33 1.36
C PHE A 406 22.69 1.68 0.13
N GLN A 407 22.28 2.12 -1.04
CA GLN A 407 22.68 1.55 -2.32
C GLN A 407 23.57 2.52 -3.10
N GLY A 408 24.42 1.94 -3.95
CA GLY A 408 25.28 2.63 -4.89
C GLY A 408 25.82 1.67 -5.95
N PRO A 409 26.72 2.15 -6.83
CA PRO A 409 27.44 1.27 -7.75
C PRO A 409 28.20 0.17 -7.00
N TYR A 410 27.91 -1.10 -7.28
CA TYR A 410 28.51 -2.24 -6.58
C TYR A 410 28.66 -3.44 -7.52
N GLY A 411 29.74 -3.47 -8.29
CA GLY A 411 30.00 -4.53 -9.28
C GLY A 411 30.95 -5.63 -8.81
N VAL A 412 31.36 -5.62 -7.54
CA VAL A 412 32.33 -6.57 -6.97
C VAL A 412 31.69 -7.60 -6.04
N TYR A 413 30.37 -7.71 -6.08
CA TYR A 413 29.59 -8.61 -5.21
C TYR A 413 30.15 -10.03 -5.12
N HIS A 414 30.21 -10.58 -3.89
CA HIS A 414 30.69 -11.93 -3.54
C HIS A 414 32.09 -12.30 -4.06
N SER A 415 32.93 -11.29 -4.24
CA SER A 415 34.26 -11.44 -4.81
C SER A 415 35.34 -11.06 -3.82
N MET A 416 36.60 -11.33 -4.13
CA MET A 416 37.69 -10.87 -3.26
C MET A 416 37.87 -9.34 -3.28
N TYR A 417 37.34 -8.66 -4.30
CA TYR A 417 37.40 -7.20 -4.42
C TYR A 417 36.31 -6.50 -3.61
N ASP A 418 35.39 -7.25 -3.01
CA ASP A 418 34.48 -6.72 -2.00
C ASP A 418 35.16 -6.75 -0.63
N ASP A 419 35.96 -5.71 -0.37
CA ASP A 419 36.83 -5.61 0.80
C ASP A 419 36.89 -4.18 1.36
N PHE A 420 37.79 -4.00 2.32
CA PHE A 420 38.00 -2.71 2.97
C PHE A 420 38.51 -1.63 2.02
N TYR A 421 39.38 -1.97 1.06
CA TYR A 421 39.88 -1.02 0.07
C TYR A 421 38.71 -0.49 -0.76
N TRP A 422 37.88 -1.39 -1.31
CA TRP A 422 36.72 -1.01 -2.10
C TRP A 422 35.76 -0.12 -1.31
N MET A 423 35.44 -0.51 -0.08
CA MET A 423 34.56 0.27 0.79
C MET A 423 35.09 1.68 1.03
N ASN A 424 36.38 1.81 1.33
CA ASN A 424 37.02 3.07 1.66
C ASN A 424 37.16 4.02 0.47
N HIS A 425 37.20 3.51 -0.76
CA HIS A 425 37.39 4.32 -1.98
C HIS A 425 36.09 4.60 -2.74
N PHE A 426 35.13 3.67 -2.70
CA PHE A 426 33.94 3.73 -3.55
C PHE A 426 32.63 3.62 -2.78
N GLY A 427 32.54 2.70 -1.80
CA GLY A 427 31.31 2.43 -1.06
C GLY A 427 30.87 3.60 -0.19
N ASP A 428 31.67 3.96 0.82
CA ASP A 428 31.37 5.08 1.72
C ASP A 428 32.66 5.78 2.21
N PRO A 429 33.35 6.54 1.34
CA PRO A 429 34.54 7.29 1.74
C PRO A 429 34.23 8.24 2.91
N GLY A 430 34.87 8.00 4.05
CA GLY A 430 34.65 8.76 5.28
C GLY A 430 33.51 8.24 6.18
N TYR A 431 32.92 7.09 5.84
CA TYR A 431 31.99 6.31 6.69
C TYR A 431 30.76 7.09 7.17
N ARG A 432 30.26 8.00 6.33
CA ARG A 432 29.15 8.90 6.70
C ARG A 432 27.82 8.17 6.65
N TYR A 433 27.63 7.28 5.68
CA TYR A 433 26.41 6.49 5.54
C TYR A 433 26.38 5.29 6.49
N HIS A 434 27.52 4.70 6.85
CA HIS A 434 27.60 3.75 7.98
C HIS A 434 27.17 4.40 9.30
N THR A 435 27.60 5.63 9.53
CA THR A 435 27.21 6.41 10.71
C THR A 435 25.71 6.67 10.70
N LEU A 436 25.16 7.14 9.58
CA LEU A 436 23.72 7.37 9.44
C LEU A 436 22.91 6.08 9.55
N MET A 437 23.37 4.95 9.01
CA MET A 437 22.72 3.65 9.19
C MET A 437 22.70 3.23 10.67
N SER A 438 23.81 3.42 11.40
CA SER A 438 23.86 3.14 12.84
C SER A 438 22.84 3.97 13.63
N GLN A 439 22.65 5.24 13.23
CA GLN A 439 21.62 6.12 13.80
C GLN A 439 20.21 5.66 13.42
N MET A 440 19.96 5.37 12.14
CA MET A 440 18.67 4.92 11.63
C MET A 440 18.22 3.64 12.33
N TRP A 441 19.07 2.62 12.32
CA TRP A 441 18.81 1.33 12.95
C TRP A 441 18.61 1.48 14.46
N GLY A 442 19.48 2.26 15.12
CA GLY A 442 19.44 2.49 16.56
C GLY A 442 18.21 3.26 17.03
N VAL A 443 17.85 4.35 16.35
CA VAL A 443 16.70 5.19 16.70
C VAL A 443 15.40 4.46 16.44
N LEU A 444 15.28 3.75 15.32
CA LEU A 444 14.11 2.94 14.99
C LEU A 444 13.84 1.90 16.09
N ALA A 445 14.88 1.17 16.49
CA ALA A 445 14.76 0.17 17.55
C ALA A 445 14.45 0.78 18.92
N LEU A 446 15.03 1.93 19.26
CA LEU A 446 14.73 2.63 20.51
C LEU A 446 13.31 3.20 20.53
N ARG A 447 12.77 3.65 19.39
CA ARG A 447 11.36 4.07 19.27
C ARG A 447 10.44 2.88 19.53
N LEU A 448 10.66 1.74 18.88
CA LEU A 448 9.91 0.50 19.17
C LEU A 448 10.05 0.07 20.63
N ALA A 449 11.26 0.12 21.17
CA ALA A 449 11.53 -0.38 22.52
C ALA A 449 10.98 0.51 23.64
N ASN A 450 10.59 1.75 23.35
CA ASN A 450 10.10 2.70 24.35
C ASN A 450 8.66 3.19 24.11
N ALA A 451 8.04 2.86 22.98
CA ALA A 451 6.66 3.25 22.69
C ALA A 451 5.67 2.74 23.76
N ASP A 452 4.78 3.59 24.26
CA ASP A 452 3.69 3.15 25.15
C ASP A 452 2.82 2.10 24.45
N VAL A 453 2.33 2.47 23.27
CA VAL A 453 1.62 1.59 22.34
C VAL A 453 2.48 1.39 21.09
N LEU A 454 2.54 0.16 20.59
CA LEU A 454 3.32 -0.16 19.40
C LEU A 454 2.80 0.64 18.19
N PRO A 455 3.69 1.30 17.43
CA PRO A 455 3.31 2.19 16.32
C PRO A 455 2.98 1.38 15.05
N PHE A 456 2.05 0.44 15.14
CA PHE A 456 1.60 -0.38 14.02
C PHE A 456 0.34 0.23 13.41
N ASP A 457 0.37 0.54 12.12
CA ASP A 457 -0.77 1.09 11.39
C ASP A 457 -1.43 0.03 10.49
N PHE A 458 -2.52 -0.55 10.98
CA PHE A 458 -3.23 -1.60 10.24
C PHE A 458 -4.15 -1.08 9.14
N ALA A 459 -4.49 0.21 9.10
CA ALA A 459 -5.33 0.77 8.04
C ALA A 459 -4.55 0.84 6.73
N ILE A 460 -3.30 1.31 6.79
CA ILE A 460 -2.37 1.24 5.65
C ILE A 460 -2.14 -0.22 5.23
N TYR A 461 -2.09 -1.13 6.19
CA TYR A 461 -1.94 -2.55 5.89
C TYR A 461 -3.16 -3.12 5.14
N ALA A 462 -4.38 -2.74 5.51
CA ALA A 462 -5.59 -3.11 4.79
C ALA A 462 -5.57 -2.60 3.34
N GLY A 463 -5.16 -1.34 3.14
CA GLY A 463 -4.94 -0.75 1.81
C GLY A 463 -3.93 -1.54 0.96
N ASN A 464 -2.82 -1.96 1.58
CA ASN A 464 -1.79 -2.76 0.92
C ASN A 464 -2.29 -4.16 0.52
N ILE A 465 -3.08 -4.84 1.38
CA ILE A 465 -3.70 -6.12 1.05
C ILE A 465 -4.70 -5.95 -0.11
N ARG A 466 -5.46 -4.86 -0.14
CA ARG A 466 -6.36 -4.54 -1.26
C ARG A 466 -5.62 -4.42 -2.58
N GLU A 467 -4.48 -3.72 -2.58
CA GLU A 467 -3.63 -3.61 -3.77
C GLU A 467 -3.18 -5.00 -4.26
N PHE A 468 -2.74 -5.87 -3.35
CA PHE A 468 -2.31 -7.23 -3.70
C PHE A 468 -3.43 -8.04 -4.37
N VAL A 469 -4.67 -7.95 -3.86
CA VAL A 469 -5.83 -8.64 -4.45
C VAL A 469 -6.22 -8.03 -5.80
N HIS A 470 -6.12 -6.70 -5.96
CA HIS A 470 -6.35 -6.06 -7.26
C HIS A 470 -5.30 -6.47 -8.29
N ASP A 471 -4.02 -6.53 -7.90
CA ASP A 471 -2.92 -6.95 -8.78
C ASP A 471 -3.07 -8.40 -9.23
N LEU A 472 -3.54 -9.28 -8.34
CA LEU A 472 -3.88 -10.66 -8.70
C LEU A 472 -4.93 -10.70 -9.83
N ALA A 473 -5.90 -9.77 -9.84
CA ALA A 473 -6.96 -9.70 -10.84
C ALA A 473 -6.55 -9.03 -12.15
N LYS A 474 -5.47 -8.24 -12.19
CA LYS A 474 -5.04 -7.52 -13.40
C LYS A 474 -4.69 -8.48 -14.53
N GLY A 475 -5.40 -8.37 -15.65
CA GLY A 475 -5.12 -9.11 -16.88
C GLY A 475 -5.39 -10.62 -16.82
N LYS A 476 -6.07 -11.12 -15.77
CA LYS A 476 -6.37 -12.56 -15.59
C LYS A 476 -7.88 -12.81 -15.63
N ASN A 477 -8.30 -13.94 -16.20
CA ASN A 477 -9.69 -14.40 -16.13
C ASN A 477 -9.93 -15.16 -14.82
N LEU A 478 -10.64 -14.55 -13.88
CA LEU A 478 -10.95 -15.10 -12.56
C LEU A 478 -12.39 -15.63 -12.44
N SER A 479 -13.08 -15.95 -13.54
CA SER A 479 -14.50 -16.35 -13.50
C SER A 479 -14.83 -17.55 -12.60
N GLN A 480 -13.82 -18.35 -12.24
CA GLN A 480 -13.95 -19.52 -11.34
C GLN A 480 -13.62 -19.23 -9.86
N LEU A 481 -13.31 -17.97 -9.53
CA LEU A 481 -12.87 -17.52 -8.22
C LEU A 481 -13.62 -16.25 -7.83
N ASP A 482 -14.51 -16.36 -6.83
CA ASP A 482 -15.17 -15.19 -6.24
C ASP A 482 -14.27 -14.56 -5.17
N LEU A 483 -13.90 -13.29 -5.37
CA LEU A 483 -13.07 -12.51 -4.45
C LEU A 483 -13.88 -11.49 -3.66
N ASN A 484 -15.20 -11.39 -3.86
CA ASN A 484 -16.03 -10.44 -3.11
C ASN A 484 -15.99 -10.66 -1.59
N PRO A 485 -15.99 -11.91 -1.06
CA PRO A 485 -15.84 -12.14 0.38
C PRO A 485 -14.49 -11.64 0.91
N VAL A 486 -13.41 -11.78 0.12
CA VAL A 486 -12.09 -11.24 0.48
C VAL A 486 -12.13 -9.72 0.54
N PHE A 487 -12.72 -9.04 -0.46
CA PHE A 487 -12.85 -7.58 -0.44
C PHE A 487 -13.70 -7.07 0.73
N ALA A 488 -14.80 -7.75 1.06
CA ALA A 488 -15.62 -7.43 2.24
C ALA A 488 -14.84 -7.64 3.55
N GLY A 489 -14.01 -8.69 3.63
CA GLY A 489 -13.09 -8.92 4.75
C GLY A 489 -12.05 -7.80 4.89
N ILE A 490 -11.51 -7.29 3.77
CA ILE A 490 -10.60 -6.15 3.75
C ILE A 490 -11.31 -4.88 4.20
N ASP A 491 -12.52 -4.58 3.70
CA ASP A 491 -13.32 -3.43 4.14
C ASP A 491 -13.53 -3.47 5.66
N ARG A 492 -13.89 -4.63 6.21
CA ARG A 492 -14.08 -4.80 7.66
C ARG A 492 -12.78 -4.59 8.44
N PHE A 493 -11.67 -5.15 7.98
CA PHE A 493 -10.36 -5.00 8.62
C PHE A 493 -9.90 -3.54 8.60
N ASP A 494 -10.08 -2.84 7.48
CA ASP A 494 -9.77 -1.42 7.31
C ASP A 494 -10.57 -0.54 8.28
N SER A 495 -11.89 -0.75 8.37
CA SER A 495 -12.74 0.00 9.32
C SER A 495 -12.35 -0.27 10.78
N ALA A 496 -12.07 -1.52 11.14
CA ALA A 496 -11.65 -1.87 12.50
C ALA A 496 -10.27 -1.26 12.85
N ALA A 497 -9.34 -1.25 11.90
CA ALA A 497 -8.03 -0.61 12.06
C ALA A 497 -8.14 0.91 12.19
N THR A 498 -8.94 1.55 11.34
CA THR A 498 -9.18 3.00 11.38
C THR A 498 -9.79 3.42 12.72
N ARG A 499 -10.79 2.69 13.22
CA ARG A 499 -11.37 2.91 14.56
C ARG A 499 -10.32 2.79 15.66
N LEU A 500 -9.50 1.74 15.64
CA LEU A 500 -8.46 1.55 16.66
C LEU A 500 -7.44 2.69 16.64
N ASN A 501 -6.95 3.10 15.46
CA ASN A 501 -6.03 4.23 15.30
C ASN A 501 -6.63 5.50 15.90
N HIS A 502 -7.90 5.78 15.59
CA HIS A 502 -8.59 6.95 16.13
C HIS A 502 -8.72 6.88 17.67
N SER A 503 -9.22 5.77 18.23
CA SER A 503 -9.35 5.60 19.68
C SER A 503 -8.01 5.76 20.40
N LEU A 504 -6.92 5.26 19.81
CA LEU A 504 -5.58 5.42 20.35
C LEU A 504 -5.14 6.88 20.39
N VAL A 505 -5.33 7.63 19.28
CA VAL A 505 -4.99 9.06 19.22
C VAL A 505 -5.77 9.84 20.29
N GLN A 506 -7.08 9.62 20.40
CA GLN A 506 -7.91 10.29 21.40
C GLN A 506 -7.48 9.95 22.82
N ALA A 507 -7.28 8.66 23.09
CA ALA A 507 -6.94 8.22 24.43
C ALA A 507 -5.53 8.67 24.85
N MET A 508 -4.56 8.71 23.93
CA MET A 508 -3.23 9.29 24.16
C MET A 508 -3.28 10.81 24.38
N ALA A 509 -4.18 11.53 23.69
CA ALA A 509 -4.40 12.95 23.93
C ALA A 509 -5.02 13.22 25.32
N ALA A 510 -5.88 12.32 25.81
CA ALA A 510 -6.48 12.41 27.14
C ALA A 510 -5.52 12.03 28.28
N GLY A 511 -4.42 11.33 27.99
CA GLY A 511 -3.37 11.00 28.95
C GLY A 511 -2.68 9.66 28.66
N PRO A 512 -1.79 9.21 29.55
CA PRO A 512 -1.04 7.97 29.35
C PRO A 512 -1.95 6.72 29.35
N LEU A 513 -1.72 5.81 28.39
CA LEU A 513 -2.44 4.54 28.24
C LEU A 513 -1.92 3.39 29.13
N SER A 514 -1.16 3.70 30.18
CA SER A 514 -0.32 2.75 30.91
C SER A 514 -1.04 1.47 31.40
N SER A 515 -2.31 1.54 31.79
CA SER A 515 -3.08 0.37 32.25
C SER A 515 -3.62 -0.53 31.14
N GLN A 516 -3.79 -0.03 29.92
CA GLN A 516 -4.37 -0.76 28.77
C GLN A 516 -3.32 -1.16 27.74
N ALA A 517 -2.17 -0.47 27.74
CA ALA A 517 -1.11 -0.61 26.76
C ALA A 517 -0.63 -2.05 26.57
N GLU A 518 -0.49 -2.84 27.65
CA GLU A 518 -0.03 -4.24 27.55
C GLU A 518 -0.99 -5.10 26.72
N ALA A 519 -2.31 -5.00 26.97
CA ALA A 519 -3.31 -5.77 26.24
C ALA A 519 -3.37 -5.36 24.76
N ILE A 520 -3.30 -4.05 24.51
CA ILE A 520 -3.25 -3.48 23.16
C ILE A 520 -2.01 -3.99 22.41
N ASN A 521 -0.82 -3.86 23.00
CA ASN A 521 0.43 -4.28 22.38
C ASN A 521 0.44 -5.77 22.06
N LYS A 522 -0.05 -6.61 22.97
CA LYS A 522 -0.18 -8.06 22.72
C LYS A 522 -1.11 -8.36 21.55
N GLY A 523 -2.27 -7.68 21.48
CA GLY A 523 -3.19 -7.82 20.36
C GLY A 523 -2.57 -7.32 19.04
N MET A 524 -1.89 -6.18 19.06
CA MET A 524 -1.19 -5.65 17.88
C MET A 524 -0.13 -6.63 17.35
N MET A 525 0.69 -7.22 18.22
CA MET A 525 1.65 -8.25 17.78
C MET A 525 0.96 -9.53 17.26
N GLN A 526 -0.25 -9.83 17.73
CA GLN A 526 -1.01 -11.01 17.27
C GLN A 526 -1.59 -10.82 15.86
N VAL A 527 -1.82 -9.59 15.40
CA VAL A 527 -2.34 -9.32 14.05
C VAL A 527 -1.45 -9.92 12.97
N GLU A 528 -0.12 -9.71 13.05
CA GLU A 528 0.84 -10.27 12.09
C GLU A 528 0.84 -11.81 12.13
N ARG A 529 0.78 -12.38 13.33
CA ARG A 529 0.79 -13.84 13.54
C ARG A 529 -0.45 -14.54 12.98
N ASN A 530 -1.59 -13.85 12.95
CA ASN A 530 -2.82 -14.38 12.37
C ASN A 530 -2.74 -14.52 10.84
N TRP A 531 -1.72 -13.94 10.18
CA TRP A 531 -1.45 -14.19 8.77
C TRP A 531 -0.72 -15.51 8.51
N LEU A 532 -0.33 -16.26 9.54
CA LEU A 532 0.28 -17.57 9.37
C LEU A 532 -0.76 -18.66 9.11
N ASN A 533 -0.59 -19.37 8.00
CA ASN A 533 -1.25 -20.65 7.76
C ASN A 533 -0.32 -21.79 8.23
N PRO A 534 -0.70 -22.59 9.24
CA PRO A 534 0.13 -23.69 9.74
C PRO A 534 0.52 -24.72 8.68
N ALA A 535 -0.29 -24.90 7.63
CA ALA A 535 -0.01 -25.81 6.52
C ALA A 535 1.00 -25.23 5.50
N GLY A 536 1.28 -23.93 5.57
CA GLY A 536 2.15 -23.21 4.66
C GLY A 536 1.61 -23.02 3.25
N ILE A 537 2.46 -22.46 2.39
CA ILE A 537 2.21 -22.30 0.96
C ILE A 537 2.17 -23.71 0.32
N PRO A 538 1.19 -24.02 -0.56
CA PRO A 538 1.15 -25.29 -1.27
C PRO A 538 2.49 -25.61 -1.97
N GLY A 539 3.10 -26.75 -1.64
CA GLY A 539 4.41 -27.17 -2.16
C GLY A 539 5.62 -26.57 -1.43
N ARG A 540 5.42 -25.60 -0.53
CA ARG A 540 6.45 -24.93 0.28
C ARG A 540 5.99 -24.73 1.73
N PRO A 541 5.77 -25.82 2.49
CA PRO A 541 5.09 -25.79 3.79
C PRO A 541 5.86 -25.05 4.90
N TRP A 542 7.16 -24.81 4.70
CA TRP A 542 7.96 -24.01 5.64
C TRP A 542 7.53 -22.55 5.63
N PHE A 543 7.23 -21.98 4.46
CA PHE A 543 6.72 -20.62 4.33
C PHE A 543 5.24 -20.57 4.72
N LYS A 544 4.92 -19.95 5.85
CA LYS A 544 3.58 -19.95 6.46
C LYS A 544 2.80 -18.66 6.26
N HIS A 545 3.45 -17.56 5.94
CA HIS A 545 2.78 -16.26 5.81
C HIS A 545 1.88 -16.19 4.57
N MET A 546 0.61 -15.86 4.77
CA MET A 546 -0.40 -15.83 3.70
C MET A 546 -0.28 -14.60 2.79
N LEU A 547 0.31 -13.51 3.27
CA LEU A 547 0.44 -12.27 2.50
C LEU A 547 1.77 -12.12 1.77
N TYR A 548 2.82 -12.74 2.28
CA TYR A 548 4.20 -12.53 1.85
C TYR A 548 4.91 -13.86 1.69
N GLY A 549 5.72 -13.95 0.65
CA GLY A 549 6.63 -15.04 0.40
C GLY A 549 7.59 -14.64 -0.70
N ALA A 550 8.44 -15.57 -1.11
CA ALA A 550 9.28 -15.39 -2.27
C ALA A 550 8.73 -16.18 -3.46
N ARG A 551 9.06 -15.75 -4.67
CA ARG A 551 9.03 -16.59 -5.88
C ARG A 551 10.03 -17.75 -5.70
N TYR A 552 10.24 -18.56 -6.74
CA TYR A 552 11.35 -19.51 -6.76
C TYR A 552 12.71 -18.78 -6.93
N THR A 553 12.86 -17.60 -6.35
CA THR A 553 14.00 -16.66 -6.35
C THR A 553 13.90 -15.82 -5.07
N TYR A 554 14.66 -14.74 -4.93
CA TYR A 554 14.47 -13.76 -3.83
C TYR A 554 13.33 -12.77 -4.07
N ALA A 555 12.81 -12.69 -5.30
CA ALA A 555 11.77 -11.74 -5.65
C ALA A 555 10.52 -11.97 -4.78
N HIS A 556 9.94 -10.87 -4.34
CA HIS A 556 8.70 -10.88 -3.56
C HIS A 556 7.56 -11.58 -4.31
N LEU A 557 6.67 -12.19 -3.53
CA LEU A 557 5.45 -12.79 -3.99
C LEU A 557 4.35 -12.51 -2.98
N GLU A 558 3.36 -11.74 -3.41
CA GLU A 558 2.17 -11.42 -2.62
C GLU A 558 1.14 -12.51 -2.75
N LEU A 559 0.39 -12.75 -1.66
CA LEU A 559 -0.65 -13.77 -1.59
C LEU A 559 -0.17 -15.13 -2.13
N PRO A 560 1.02 -15.64 -1.76
CA PRO A 560 1.77 -16.62 -2.55
C PRO A 560 0.99 -17.89 -2.87
N GLY A 561 0.25 -18.44 -1.90
CA GLY A 561 -0.57 -19.63 -2.13
C GLY A 561 -1.70 -19.39 -3.14
N LEU A 562 -2.33 -18.20 -3.09
CA LEU A 562 -3.41 -17.81 -3.99
C LEU A 562 -2.87 -17.46 -5.39
N THR A 563 -1.82 -16.62 -5.45
CA THR A 563 -1.20 -16.17 -6.69
C THR A 563 -0.67 -17.33 -7.52
N GLU A 564 0.08 -18.25 -6.91
CA GLU A 564 0.58 -19.43 -7.64
C GLU A 564 -0.54 -20.36 -8.10
N ALA A 565 -1.61 -20.52 -7.31
CA ALA A 565 -2.74 -21.36 -7.70
C ALA A 565 -3.49 -20.77 -8.90
N VAL A 566 -3.71 -19.44 -8.92
CA VAL A 566 -4.31 -18.73 -10.05
C VAL A 566 -3.42 -18.83 -11.29
N GLU A 567 -2.11 -18.63 -11.17
CA GLU A 567 -1.16 -18.75 -12.28
C GLU A 567 -1.13 -20.16 -12.88
N LYS A 568 -1.27 -21.20 -12.04
CA LYS A 568 -1.36 -22.60 -12.45
C LYS A 568 -2.77 -23.03 -12.89
N GLN A 569 -3.76 -22.14 -12.80
CA GLN A 569 -5.19 -22.44 -13.02
C GLN A 569 -5.73 -23.58 -12.13
N ASP A 570 -5.13 -23.78 -10.94
CA ASP A 570 -5.63 -24.70 -9.92
C ASP A 570 -6.72 -23.99 -9.09
N TRP A 571 -7.92 -23.95 -9.64
CA TRP A 571 -9.06 -23.23 -9.04
C TRP A 571 -9.53 -23.82 -7.71
N GLN A 572 -9.28 -25.11 -7.46
CA GLN A 572 -9.61 -25.74 -6.18
C GLN A 572 -8.68 -25.20 -5.09
N THR A 573 -7.37 -25.16 -5.34
CA THR A 573 -6.41 -24.57 -4.42
C THR A 573 -6.65 -23.07 -4.28
N ALA A 574 -6.93 -22.35 -5.38
CA ALA A 574 -7.19 -20.91 -5.34
C ALA A 574 -8.38 -20.56 -4.43
N ARG A 575 -9.52 -21.26 -4.56
CA ARG A 575 -10.67 -21.07 -3.66
C ARG A 575 -10.32 -21.31 -2.19
N LYS A 576 -9.62 -22.40 -1.89
CA LYS A 576 -9.19 -22.71 -0.52
C LYS A 576 -8.26 -21.64 0.06
N GLN A 577 -7.37 -21.08 -0.75
CA GLN A 577 -6.45 -20.01 -0.31
C GLN A 577 -7.20 -18.68 -0.11
N ALA A 578 -8.19 -18.36 -0.94
CA ALA A 578 -9.06 -17.20 -0.75
C ALA A 578 -9.89 -17.31 0.53
N GLU A 579 -10.48 -18.48 0.83
CA GLU A 579 -11.21 -18.75 2.09
C GLU A 579 -10.31 -18.67 3.34
N LEU A 580 -9.04 -19.02 3.22
CA LEU A 580 -8.07 -18.86 4.31
C LEU A 580 -7.75 -17.38 4.56
N LEU A 581 -7.54 -16.61 3.49
CA LEU A 581 -7.30 -15.18 3.56
C LEU A 581 -8.51 -14.43 4.14
N GLU A 582 -9.73 -14.74 3.68
CA GLU A 582 -10.97 -14.17 4.23
C GLU A 582 -11.09 -14.41 5.73
N ARG A 583 -10.87 -15.65 6.19
CA ARG A 583 -10.92 -15.97 7.62
C ARG A 583 -9.87 -15.21 8.43
N ALA A 584 -8.66 -15.07 7.92
CA ALA A 584 -7.62 -14.29 8.58
C ALA A 584 -7.99 -12.80 8.68
N LEU A 585 -8.58 -12.22 7.62
CA LEU A 585 -9.10 -10.85 7.63
C LEU A 585 -10.20 -10.66 8.68
N ILE A 586 -11.18 -11.57 8.74
CA ILE A 586 -12.27 -11.54 9.73
C ILE A 586 -11.72 -11.66 11.14
N GLN A 587 -10.81 -12.61 11.37
CA GLN A 587 -10.18 -12.83 12.67
C GLN A 587 -9.41 -11.59 13.13
N ASN A 588 -8.66 -10.96 12.25
CA ASN A 588 -7.92 -9.74 12.55
C ASN A 588 -8.85 -8.55 12.79
N ALA A 589 -9.92 -8.38 12.00
CA ALA A 589 -10.91 -7.35 12.24
C ALA A 589 -11.57 -7.50 13.62
N GLN A 590 -11.96 -8.72 13.99
CA GLN A 590 -12.52 -9.03 15.32
C GLN A 590 -11.54 -8.74 16.46
N LEU A 591 -10.26 -9.07 16.28
CA LEU A 591 -9.22 -8.75 17.25
C LEU A 591 -9.08 -7.23 17.43
N LEU A 592 -9.06 -6.46 16.33
CA LEU A 592 -8.99 -5.00 16.39
C LEU A 592 -10.23 -4.39 17.06
N ASP A 593 -11.43 -4.91 16.76
CA ASP A 593 -12.67 -4.52 17.44
C ASP A 593 -12.60 -4.78 18.95
N GLN A 594 -12.04 -5.92 19.37
CA GLN A 594 -11.84 -6.25 20.79
C GLN A 594 -10.85 -5.30 21.48
N LEU A 595 -9.75 -4.95 20.80
CA LEU A 595 -8.82 -3.95 21.31
C LEU A 595 -9.49 -2.58 21.44
N ASN A 596 -10.33 -2.22 20.47
CA ASN A 596 -11.05 -0.96 20.45
C ASN A 596 -12.10 -0.87 21.57
N ALA A 597 -12.77 -1.97 21.91
CA ALA A 597 -13.75 -2.02 23.00
C ALA A 597 -13.14 -1.66 24.37
N GLY A 598 -11.82 -1.81 24.56
CA GLY A 598 -11.11 -1.38 25.76
C GLY A 598 -11.15 0.14 26.01
N PHE A 599 -11.43 0.95 24.98
CA PHE A 599 -11.54 2.41 25.10
C PHE A 599 -12.96 2.90 25.41
N ALA A 600 -13.98 2.04 25.33
CA ALA A 600 -15.40 2.38 25.47
C ALA A 600 -15.85 2.79 26.89
N GLY A 601 -14.91 3.21 27.76
CA GLY A 601 -15.18 3.54 29.17
C GLY A 601 -14.66 4.89 29.66
N LYS A 602 -14.25 5.84 28.79
CA LYS A 602 -13.64 7.11 29.24
C LYS A 602 -14.10 8.42 28.57
N THR A 603 -15.16 8.43 27.77
CA THR A 603 -15.85 9.67 27.37
C THR A 603 -17.35 9.45 27.41
N ASP A 604 -18.07 10.35 28.08
CA ASP A 604 -19.45 10.22 28.56
C ASP A 604 -20.52 10.40 27.46
N HIS A 605 -20.23 10.01 26.22
CA HIS A 605 -21.15 10.15 25.09
C HIS A 605 -21.11 8.88 24.23
N SER A 606 -22.05 7.98 24.46
CA SER A 606 -22.25 6.79 23.62
C SER A 606 -23.11 7.14 22.39
N LEU A 607 -22.99 6.39 21.29
CA LEU A 607 -23.85 6.57 20.11
C LEU A 607 -25.36 6.54 20.45
N PRO A 608 -25.84 5.68 21.37
CA PRO A 608 -27.20 5.77 21.91
C PRO A 608 -27.56 7.14 22.50
N ASP A 609 -26.66 7.80 23.23
CA ASP A 609 -26.95 9.13 23.81
C ASP A 609 -27.12 10.20 22.72
N LEU A 610 -26.32 10.13 21.66
CA LEU A 610 -26.49 11.01 20.49
C LEU A 610 -27.84 10.72 19.80
N GLN A 611 -28.18 9.44 19.64
CA GLN A 611 -29.45 9.03 19.05
C GLN A 611 -30.64 9.53 19.87
N ASP A 612 -30.57 9.47 21.20
CA ASP A 612 -31.61 9.99 22.09
C ASP A 612 -31.77 11.52 21.98
N LYS A 613 -30.66 12.26 21.90
CA LYS A 613 -30.69 13.72 21.66
C LYS A 613 -31.35 14.08 20.33
N ILE A 614 -31.02 13.35 19.27
CA ILE A 614 -31.61 13.53 17.94
C ILE A 614 -33.10 13.17 17.95
N ALA A 615 -33.47 12.05 18.59
CA ALA A 615 -34.86 11.63 18.75
C ALA A 615 -35.68 12.64 19.56
N GLN A 616 -35.08 13.28 20.57
CA GLN A 616 -35.73 14.33 21.34
C GLN A 616 -36.08 15.55 20.47
N ILE A 617 -35.13 16.04 19.65
CA ILE A 617 -35.40 17.13 18.70
C ILE A 617 -36.54 16.73 17.76
N ARG A 618 -36.47 15.51 17.19
CA ARG A 618 -37.50 14.98 16.29
C ARG A 618 -38.89 14.97 16.95
N SER A 619 -38.98 14.60 18.22
CA SER A 619 -40.24 14.50 18.97
C SER A 619 -40.88 15.86 19.28
N GLN A 620 -40.06 16.90 19.43
CA GLN A 620 -40.50 18.27 19.73
C GLN A 620 -40.75 19.09 18.46
N PHE A 621 -40.28 18.62 17.30
CA PHE A 621 -40.44 19.31 16.03
C PHE A 621 -41.93 19.33 15.61
N PRO A 622 -42.54 20.51 15.37
CA PRO A 622 -43.97 20.64 15.06
C PRO A 622 -44.26 20.34 13.58
N GLY A 623 -43.95 19.12 13.15
CA GLY A 623 -44.07 18.64 11.78
C GLY A 623 -43.42 17.27 11.59
N GLU A 624 -43.10 16.96 10.35
CA GLU A 624 -42.39 15.76 9.95
C GLU A 624 -40.91 16.06 9.77
N MET A 625 -40.06 15.14 10.21
CA MET A 625 -38.61 15.27 10.06
C MET A 625 -38.00 13.87 9.88
N SER A 626 -37.09 13.77 8.92
CA SER A 626 -36.32 12.56 8.62
C SER A 626 -34.84 12.89 8.73
N ILE A 627 -34.05 11.96 9.24
CA ILE A 627 -32.64 12.16 9.56
C ILE A 627 -31.86 10.91 9.16
N TYR A 628 -30.75 11.13 8.47
CA TYR A 628 -29.72 10.12 8.21
C TYR A 628 -28.36 10.70 8.60
N MET A 629 -27.63 9.99 9.47
CA MET A 629 -26.25 10.32 9.83
C MET A 629 -25.39 9.08 9.68
N LYS A 630 -24.22 9.23 9.05
CA LYS A 630 -23.22 8.18 8.97
C LYS A 630 -21.81 8.76 9.04
N ASN A 631 -21.00 8.29 9.99
CA ASN A 631 -19.56 8.55 9.98
C ASN A 631 -18.89 7.51 9.05
N LEU A 632 -18.16 8.00 8.05
CA LEU A 632 -17.59 7.14 7.01
C LEU A 632 -16.33 6.40 7.45
N ASP A 633 -15.68 6.83 8.53
CA ASP A 633 -14.48 6.24 9.10
C ASP A 633 -14.85 5.22 10.20
N SER A 634 -15.73 5.60 11.14
CA SER A 634 -16.15 4.71 12.24
C SER A 634 -17.20 3.68 11.80
N GLY A 635 -18.06 4.04 10.84
CA GLY A 635 -19.22 3.24 10.43
C GLY A 635 -20.46 3.44 11.30
N ASP A 636 -20.40 4.34 12.30
CA ASP A 636 -21.56 4.69 13.13
C ASP A 636 -22.69 5.23 12.26
N GLU A 637 -23.92 4.75 12.49
CA GLU A 637 -25.10 5.11 11.72
C GLU A 637 -26.27 5.45 12.66
N ILE A 638 -26.95 6.57 12.40
CA ILE A 638 -28.21 6.94 13.03
C ILE A 638 -29.25 7.23 11.94
N THR A 639 -30.41 6.59 12.06
CA THR A 639 -31.52 6.77 11.12
C THR A 639 -32.81 7.09 11.86
N VAL A 640 -33.54 8.10 11.39
CA VAL A 640 -34.87 8.47 11.89
C VAL A 640 -35.77 8.69 10.68
N ASP A 641 -36.78 7.83 10.51
CA ASP A 641 -37.70 7.87 9.35
C ASP A 641 -36.96 7.96 7.99
N SER A 642 -35.78 7.36 7.87
CA SER A 642 -34.83 7.67 6.78
C SER A 642 -35.22 7.15 5.41
N ASP A 643 -36.19 6.24 5.35
CA ASP A 643 -36.73 5.63 4.13
C ASP A 643 -38.04 6.28 3.67
N LYS A 644 -38.53 7.29 4.40
CA LYS A 644 -39.71 8.07 4.00
C LYS A 644 -39.32 9.08 2.91
N VAL A 645 -40.15 9.17 1.88
CA VAL A 645 -39.97 10.10 0.75
C VAL A 645 -40.45 11.50 1.15
N PHE A 646 -39.64 12.51 0.85
CA PHE A 646 -39.93 13.92 1.07
C PHE A 646 -39.73 14.73 -0.22
N GLU A 647 -40.41 15.87 -0.30
CA GLU A 647 -40.05 16.96 -1.19
C GLU A 647 -38.70 17.55 -0.72
N THR A 648 -37.70 17.41 -1.56
CA THR A 648 -36.31 17.77 -1.26
C THR A 648 -36.03 19.25 -1.49
N PHE A 649 -36.87 19.92 -2.28
CA PHE A 649 -36.57 21.24 -2.82
C PHE A 649 -35.16 21.28 -3.44
N SER A 650 -34.40 22.34 -3.22
CA SER A 650 -33.09 22.54 -3.83
C SER A 650 -32.00 21.53 -3.42
N VAL A 651 -32.25 20.60 -2.50
CA VAL A 651 -31.32 19.48 -2.26
C VAL A 651 -31.22 18.57 -3.50
N ILE A 652 -32.28 18.49 -4.31
CA ILE A 652 -32.27 17.72 -5.58
C ILE A 652 -31.18 18.17 -6.55
N LYS A 653 -30.69 19.42 -6.45
CA LYS A 653 -29.63 19.97 -7.29
C LYS A 653 -28.31 19.19 -7.19
N LEU A 654 -28.11 18.43 -6.10
CA LEU A 654 -27.01 17.47 -5.99
C LEU A 654 -27.09 16.35 -7.04
N THR A 655 -28.29 15.91 -7.41
CA THR A 655 -28.51 14.88 -8.43
C THR A 655 -28.26 15.41 -9.84
N ILE A 656 -28.65 16.66 -10.11
CA ILE A 656 -28.33 17.37 -11.36
C ILE A 656 -26.81 17.51 -11.50
N ALA A 657 -26.13 17.91 -10.43
CA ALA A 657 -24.67 18.04 -10.41
C ALA A 657 -23.96 16.69 -10.65
N ALA A 658 -24.46 15.61 -10.03
CA ALA A 658 -23.93 14.26 -10.21
C ALA A 658 -24.05 13.80 -11.66
N GLU A 659 -25.23 13.94 -12.27
CA GLU A 659 -25.47 13.55 -13.66
C GLU A 659 -24.71 14.43 -14.66
N LEU A 660 -24.60 15.74 -14.39
CA LEU A 660 -23.79 16.64 -15.21
C LEU A 660 -22.34 16.19 -15.23
N MET A 661 -21.74 15.89 -14.07
CA MET A 661 -20.36 15.41 -14.00
C MET A 661 -20.20 14.03 -14.64
N HIS A 662 -21.19 13.14 -14.51
CA HIS A 662 -21.21 11.85 -15.20
C HIS A 662 -21.16 12.03 -16.74
N GLN A 663 -21.98 12.93 -17.30
CA GLN A 663 -21.97 13.22 -18.73
C GLN A 663 -20.70 13.98 -19.20
N VAL A 664 -20.10 14.82 -18.35
CA VAL A 664 -18.80 15.46 -18.62
C VAL A 664 -17.68 14.42 -18.70
N GLU A 665 -17.64 13.46 -17.79
CA GLU A 665 -16.67 12.34 -17.83
C GLU A 665 -16.89 11.43 -19.04
N GLY A 666 -18.15 11.25 -19.44
CA GLY A 666 -18.52 10.58 -20.69
C GLY A 666 -18.19 11.38 -21.96
N GLY A 667 -17.64 12.59 -21.83
CA GLY A 667 -17.24 13.45 -22.96
C GLY A 667 -18.40 14.10 -23.72
N LYS A 668 -19.62 14.08 -23.16
CA LYS A 668 -20.81 14.67 -23.81
C LYS A 668 -20.84 16.19 -23.70
N PHE A 669 -20.25 16.76 -22.64
CA PHE A 669 -20.12 18.20 -22.42
C PHE A 669 -18.74 18.54 -21.85
N SER A 670 -18.33 19.80 -21.97
CA SER A 670 -17.21 20.37 -21.22
C SER A 670 -17.70 21.37 -20.17
N LEU A 671 -17.03 21.41 -19.02
CA LEU A 671 -17.26 22.43 -18.00
C LEU A 671 -17.01 23.87 -18.51
N SER A 672 -16.25 24.02 -19.59
CA SER A 672 -15.98 25.30 -20.25
C SER A 672 -17.01 25.69 -21.31
N ASP A 673 -17.96 24.81 -21.64
CA ASP A 673 -19.02 25.12 -22.61
C ASP A 673 -19.83 26.31 -22.11
N ARG A 674 -20.21 27.21 -23.02
CA ARG A 674 -20.96 28.43 -22.70
C ARG A 674 -22.41 28.30 -23.07
N ILE A 675 -23.29 28.74 -22.19
CA ILE A 675 -24.74 28.74 -22.40
C ILE A 675 -25.23 30.18 -22.31
N PRO A 676 -25.75 30.79 -23.40
CA PRO A 676 -26.34 32.12 -23.33
C PRO A 676 -27.64 32.10 -22.54
N LEU A 677 -27.81 33.05 -21.61
CA LEU A 677 -29.08 33.34 -20.99
C LEU A 677 -29.98 34.06 -21.99
N THR A 678 -31.22 33.61 -22.13
CA THR A 678 -32.22 34.16 -23.05
C THR A 678 -33.41 34.72 -22.27
N ALA A 679 -34.12 35.68 -22.87
CA ALA A 679 -35.35 36.20 -22.28
C ALA A 679 -36.37 35.06 -22.15
N GLY A 680 -36.97 34.91 -20.97
CA GLY A 680 -37.86 33.81 -20.59
C GLY A 680 -37.18 32.71 -19.76
N ASP A 681 -35.84 32.73 -19.64
CA ASP A 681 -35.11 31.81 -18.75
C ASP A 681 -35.25 32.17 -17.28
N GLU A 682 -35.76 33.36 -16.96
CA GLU A 682 -35.88 33.85 -15.59
C GLU A 682 -36.78 32.95 -14.72
N ARG A 683 -36.53 32.88 -13.42
CA ARG A 683 -37.33 32.11 -12.45
C ARG A 683 -37.68 32.95 -11.25
N LEU A 684 -38.72 32.56 -10.49
CA LEU A 684 -38.99 33.24 -9.23
C LEU A 684 -37.72 33.27 -8.34
N PRO A 685 -37.46 34.38 -7.63
CA PRO A 685 -36.11 34.69 -7.16
C PRO A 685 -35.55 33.69 -6.14
N SER A 686 -34.54 32.95 -6.60
CA SER A 686 -33.48 32.34 -5.78
C SER A 686 -32.22 32.33 -6.65
N GLY A 687 -31.12 32.90 -6.14
CA GLY A 687 -29.89 33.10 -6.90
C GLY A 687 -29.66 34.54 -7.34
N VAL A 688 -28.94 34.71 -8.45
CA VAL A 688 -28.53 36.02 -8.97
C VAL A 688 -28.78 36.18 -10.46
N LEU A 689 -28.92 35.08 -11.22
CA LEU A 689 -29.04 35.15 -12.67
C LEU A 689 -30.32 35.90 -13.11
N TYR A 690 -31.41 35.83 -12.36
CA TYR A 690 -32.66 36.57 -12.60
C TYR A 690 -32.48 38.09 -12.67
N ALA A 691 -31.41 38.60 -12.04
CA ALA A 691 -31.10 40.02 -11.99
C ALA A 691 -30.08 40.46 -13.06
N LEU A 692 -29.61 39.54 -13.90
CA LEU A 692 -28.63 39.81 -14.95
C LEU A 692 -29.32 39.90 -16.31
N ASP A 693 -28.82 40.78 -17.18
CA ASP A 693 -29.43 41.01 -18.49
C ASP A 693 -29.31 39.77 -19.41
N PRO A 694 -30.35 39.47 -20.22
CA PRO A 694 -30.26 38.47 -21.28
C PRO A 694 -29.07 38.71 -22.22
N GLY A 695 -28.39 37.63 -22.63
CA GLY A 695 -27.17 37.67 -23.43
C GLY A 695 -25.88 37.40 -22.67
N LEU A 696 -25.92 37.35 -21.32
CA LEU A 696 -24.81 36.82 -20.52
C LEU A 696 -24.55 35.34 -20.92
N THR A 697 -23.28 34.95 -21.03
CA THR A 697 -22.88 33.60 -21.49
C THR A 697 -22.03 32.87 -20.46
N PRO A 698 -22.60 32.50 -19.29
CA PRO A 698 -21.88 31.73 -18.28
C PRO A 698 -21.38 30.38 -18.83
N THR A 699 -20.29 29.88 -18.26
CA THR A 699 -19.85 28.52 -18.51
C THR A 699 -20.73 27.52 -17.76
N VAL A 700 -20.73 26.25 -18.20
CA VAL A 700 -21.36 25.15 -17.46
C VAL A 700 -20.85 25.09 -16.01
N ASN A 701 -19.56 25.34 -15.78
CA ASN A 701 -19.01 25.42 -14.43
C ASN A 701 -19.54 26.61 -13.62
N ASP A 702 -19.77 27.77 -14.25
CA ASP A 702 -20.35 28.93 -13.58
C ASP A 702 -21.80 28.62 -13.14
N LEU A 703 -22.60 28.06 -14.04
CA LEU A 703 -23.97 27.62 -13.74
C LEU A 703 -24.00 26.56 -12.63
N LEU A 704 -23.14 25.53 -12.71
CA LEU A 704 -23.04 24.48 -11.69
C LEU A 704 -22.67 25.09 -10.33
N THR A 705 -21.74 26.05 -10.33
CA THR A 705 -21.34 26.75 -9.11
C THR A 705 -22.52 27.50 -8.53
N LEU A 706 -23.18 28.37 -9.30
CA LEU A 706 -24.31 29.20 -8.84
C LEU A 706 -25.51 28.35 -8.38
N MET A 707 -25.81 27.26 -9.09
CA MET A 707 -26.84 26.29 -8.73
C MET A 707 -26.62 25.70 -7.32
N ILE A 708 -25.36 25.47 -6.94
CA ILE A 708 -25.03 24.89 -5.63
C ILE A 708 -24.90 25.98 -4.56
N ILE A 709 -24.10 27.02 -4.78
CA ILE A 709 -23.68 27.95 -3.72
C ILE A 709 -24.70 29.04 -3.37
N LEU A 710 -25.57 29.40 -4.31
CA LEU A 710 -26.62 30.41 -4.16
C LEU A 710 -28.01 29.83 -4.46
N SER A 711 -28.08 28.52 -4.72
CA SER A 711 -29.33 27.82 -5.06
C SER A 711 -30.05 28.43 -6.27
N ASP A 712 -29.30 28.89 -7.27
CA ASP A 712 -29.84 29.64 -8.42
C ASP A 712 -30.82 28.80 -9.26
N ASN A 713 -32.06 29.30 -9.43
CA ASN A 713 -33.14 28.56 -10.09
C ASN A 713 -33.03 28.58 -11.62
N GLU A 714 -32.56 29.67 -12.23
CA GLU A 714 -32.27 29.68 -13.68
C GLU A 714 -31.20 28.67 -14.02
N ALA A 715 -30.08 28.68 -13.28
CA ALA A 715 -29.01 27.73 -13.48
C ALA A 715 -29.48 26.28 -13.29
N THR A 716 -30.42 26.05 -12.37
CA THR A 716 -31.00 24.74 -12.13
C THR A 716 -31.75 24.22 -13.34
N ASP A 717 -32.70 24.99 -13.83
CA ASP A 717 -33.53 24.54 -14.95
C ASP A 717 -32.71 24.38 -16.22
N ILE A 718 -31.82 25.34 -16.51
CA ILE A 718 -30.90 25.30 -17.66
C ILE A 718 -30.05 24.03 -17.63
N LEU A 719 -29.41 23.72 -16.49
CA LEU A 719 -28.54 22.54 -16.39
C LEU A 719 -29.35 21.24 -16.43
N ALA A 720 -30.48 21.18 -15.74
CA ALA A 720 -31.33 20.00 -15.73
C ALA A 720 -31.91 19.70 -17.13
N ASP A 721 -32.25 20.72 -17.93
CA ASP A 721 -32.71 20.54 -19.30
C ASP A 721 -31.55 20.13 -20.22
N LYS A 722 -30.37 20.72 -20.00
CA LYS A 722 -29.16 20.40 -20.76
C LYS A 722 -28.76 18.93 -20.61
N VAL A 723 -28.76 18.40 -19.39
CA VAL A 723 -28.41 16.99 -19.12
C VAL A 723 -29.59 16.05 -19.37
N GLY A 724 -30.82 16.55 -19.27
CA GLY A 724 -32.10 15.85 -19.42
C GLY A 724 -32.60 15.28 -18.08
N ARG A 725 -33.79 15.73 -17.63
CA ARG A 725 -34.40 15.32 -16.34
C ARG A 725 -34.62 13.82 -16.21
N GLU A 726 -35.03 13.16 -17.29
CA GLU A 726 -35.16 11.70 -17.31
C GLU A 726 -33.80 10.99 -17.12
N ASN A 727 -32.71 11.55 -17.65
CA ASN A 727 -31.38 11.00 -17.46
C ASN A 727 -30.92 11.15 -16.01
N ILE A 728 -31.24 12.26 -15.35
CA ILE A 728 -30.94 12.44 -13.92
C ILE A 728 -31.61 11.33 -13.10
N THR A 729 -32.91 11.15 -13.27
CA THR A 729 -33.66 10.10 -12.55
C THR A 729 -33.13 8.70 -12.87
N THR A 730 -32.87 8.43 -14.16
CA THR A 730 -32.30 7.15 -14.61
C THR A 730 -30.93 6.89 -13.97
N TYR A 731 -30.08 7.92 -13.90
CA TYR A 731 -28.76 7.82 -13.29
C TYR A 731 -28.86 7.53 -11.80
N MET A 732 -29.69 8.25 -11.05
CA MET A 732 -29.92 7.99 -9.62
C MET A 732 -30.39 6.55 -9.38
N HIS A 733 -31.34 6.07 -10.18
CA HIS A 733 -31.82 4.68 -10.09
C HIS A 733 -30.74 3.66 -10.43
N SER A 734 -29.86 3.95 -11.39
CA SER A 734 -28.73 3.08 -11.75
C SER A 734 -27.71 2.95 -10.61
N LEU A 735 -27.65 3.93 -9.71
CA LEU A 735 -26.85 3.94 -8.49
C LEU A 735 -27.55 3.26 -7.30
N GLY A 736 -28.75 2.70 -7.51
CA GLY A 736 -29.56 2.07 -6.47
C GLY A 736 -30.46 3.02 -5.68
N LEU A 737 -30.56 4.29 -6.08
CA LEU A 737 -31.36 5.31 -5.39
C LEU A 737 -32.79 5.36 -5.98
N ALA A 738 -33.56 4.30 -5.76
CA ALA A 738 -34.82 4.05 -6.47
C ALA A 738 -35.96 5.03 -6.15
N ASN A 739 -35.87 5.80 -5.06
CA ASN A 739 -36.86 6.79 -4.66
C ASN A 739 -36.44 8.23 -5.00
N THR A 740 -35.28 8.41 -5.64
CA THR A 740 -34.72 9.72 -5.97
C THR A 740 -35.05 10.10 -7.40
N SER A 741 -35.91 11.12 -7.58
CA SER A 741 -36.35 11.55 -8.91
C SER A 741 -36.59 13.05 -9.02
N ILE A 742 -36.41 13.56 -10.24
CA ILE A 742 -36.76 14.91 -10.68
C ILE A 742 -37.57 14.82 -11.97
N ARG A 743 -38.66 15.59 -12.06
CA ARG A 743 -39.56 15.56 -13.22
C ARG A 743 -39.92 16.94 -13.75
N TYR A 744 -40.27 17.87 -12.87
CA TYR A 744 -40.77 19.18 -13.24
C TYR A 744 -39.66 20.23 -13.18
N ALA A 745 -39.84 21.33 -13.90
CA ALA A 745 -38.98 22.51 -13.82
C ALA A 745 -39.39 23.41 -12.65
N ASP A 746 -38.48 24.27 -12.16
CA ASP A 746 -38.83 25.35 -11.23
C ASP A 746 -39.96 26.20 -11.82
N LEU A 747 -39.92 26.48 -13.13
CA LEU A 747 -40.97 27.26 -13.81
C LEU A 747 -42.34 26.56 -13.79
N ASP A 748 -42.38 25.22 -13.90
CA ASP A 748 -43.65 24.48 -13.83
C ASP A 748 -44.26 24.60 -12.43
N TRP A 749 -43.39 24.60 -11.42
CA TRP A 749 -43.75 24.78 -10.03
C TRP A 749 -44.27 26.20 -9.78
N ASP A 750 -43.55 27.23 -10.26
CA ASP A 750 -43.95 28.64 -10.19
C ASP A 750 -45.31 28.87 -10.86
N ARG A 751 -45.52 28.35 -12.07
CA ARG A 751 -46.81 28.44 -12.79
C ARG A 751 -47.94 27.80 -12.01
N LYS A 752 -47.70 26.66 -11.37
CA LYS A 752 -48.72 25.95 -10.59
C LYS A 752 -49.08 26.73 -9.33
N TRP A 753 -48.09 27.27 -8.64
CA TRP A 753 -48.30 28.08 -7.45
C TRP A 753 -49.00 29.40 -7.77
N LEU A 754 -48.44 30.20 -8.67
CA LEU A 754 -49.00 31.49 -9.05
C LEU A 754 -50.36 31.34 -9.73
N GLY A 755 -50.56 30.28 -10.53
CA GLY A 755 -51.84 29.94 -11.16
C GLY A 755 -52.97 29.68 -10.16
N THR A 756 -52.64 29.28 -8.92
CA THR A 756 -53.62 29.11 -7.83
C THR A 756 -54.12 30.46 -7.31
N LEU A 757 -53.29 31.50 -7.38
CA LEU A 757 -53.63 32.87 -6.97
C LEU A 757 -54.26 33.69 -8.12
N ASP A 758 -53.72 33.53 -9.34
CA ASP A 758 -54.21 34.15 -10.56
C ASP A 758 -54.09 33.15 -11.74
N PRO A 759 -55.21 32.61 -12.25
CA PRO A 759 -55.19 31.62 -13.33
C PRO A 759 -54.43 32.06 -14.59
N SER A 760 -54.25 33.37 -14.84
CA SER A 760 -53.49 33.88 -15.99
C SER A 760 -52.00 33.50 -15.96
N PHE A 761 -51.46 33.16 -14.79
CA PHE A 761 -50.07 32.74 -14.63
C PHE A 761 -49.82 31.24 -14.85
N SER A 762 -50.85 30.45 -15.12
CA SER A 762 -50.73 29.00 -15.37
C SER A 762 -49.84 28.65 -16.58
N HIS A 763 -49.61 29.62 -17.47
CA HIS A 763 -48.74 29.51 -18.65
C HIS A 763 -47.75 30.67 -18.78
N ALA A 764 -47.47 31.38 -17.69
CA ALA A 764 -46.58 32.53 -17.69
C ALA A 764 -45.15 32.15 -18.12
N SER A 765 -44.46 33.02 -18.86
CA SER A 765 -43.01 32.90 -19.06
C SER A 765 -42.25 33.30 -17.79
N GLY A 766 -40.96 32.95 -17.74
CA GLY A 766 -40.10 33.26 -16.59
C GLY A 766 -40.15 34.73 -16.16
N ASP A 767 -39.92 35.63 -17.11
CA ASP A 767 -40.01 37.08 -16.94
C ASP A 767 -41.37 37.54 -16.41
N GLN A 768 -42.46 36.88 -16.79
CA GLN A 768 -43.80 37.21 -16.28
C GLN A 768 -43.94 36.80 -14.82
N THR A 769 -43.44 35.62 -14.43
CA THR A 769 -43.52 35.15 -13.03
C THR A 769 -42.79 36.10 -12.06
N LEU A 770 -41.66 36.68 -12.47
CA LEU A 770 -40.92 37.68 -11.67
C LEU A 770 -41.73 38.94 -11.33
N HIS A 771 -42.66 39.32 -12.20
CA HIS A 771 -43.49 40.52 -12.05
C HIS A 771 -44.86 40.20 -11.44
N PHE A 772 -45.02 39.03 -10.81
CA PHE A 772 -46.26 38.67 -10.14
C PHE A 772 -46.61 39.68 -9.03
N PRO A 773 -47.82 40.26 -9.02
CA PRO A 773 -48.20 41.32 -8.09
C PRO A 773 -48.58 40.75 -6.72
N PHE A 774 -47.59 40.25 -5.96
CA PHE A 774 -47.77 39.67 -4.63
C PHE A 774 -48.48 40.61 -3.65
N ASP A 775 -48.33 41.93 -3.82
CA ASP A 775 -48.97 42.97 -3.02
C ASP A 775 -50.50 42.99 -3.10
N ARG A 776 -51.09 42.32 -4.10
CA ARG A 776 -52.55 42.15 -4.22
C ARG A 776 -53.13 41.08 -3.31
N TYR A 777 -52.29 40.23 -2.72
CA TYR A 777 -52.71 39.08 -1.92
C TYR A 777 -52.20 39.22 -0.48
N SER A 778 -52.99 38.77 0.48
CA SER A 778 -52.50 38.66 1.86
C SER A 778 -51.44 37.56 1.97
N GLU A 779 -50.53 37.68 2.94
CA GLU A 779 -49.51 36.67 3.23
C GLU A 779 -50.13 35.28 3.46
N GLU A 780 -51.29 35.22 4.13
CA GLU A 780 -52.03 33.98 4.35
C GLU A 780 -52.47 33.32 3.04
N GLN A 781 -53.01 34.09 2.08
CA GLN A 781 -53.42 33.56 0.78
C GLN A 781 -52.21 33.03 -0.01
N VAL A 782 -51.09 33.75 0.01
CA VAL A 782 -49.85 33.36 -0.66
C VAL A 782 -49.31 32.06 -0.07
N GLN A 783 -49.25 31.96 1.26
CA GLN A 783 -48.81 30.76 1.98
C GLN A 783 -49.76 29.57 1.79
N GLN A 784 -51.08 29.79 1.78
CA GLN A 784 -52.06 28.73 1.51
C GLN A 784 -51.90 28.18 0.09
N ALA A 785 -51.73 29.05 -0.92
CA ALA A 785 -51.47 28.62 -2.29
C ALA A 785 -50.13 27.89 -2.43
N PHE A 786 -49.10 28.35 -1.72
CA PHE A 786 -47.78 27.71 -1.70
C PHE A 786 -47.87 26.31 -1.07
N GLY A 787 -48.52 26.19 0.09
CA GLY A 787 -48.75 24.93 0.78
C GLY A 787 -49.56 23.93 -0.05
N HIS A 788 -50.65 24.39 -0.68
CA HIS A 788 -51.42 23.57 -1.63
C HIS A 788 -50.54 23.07 -2.79
N THR A 789 -49.58 23.87 -3.25
CA THR A 789 -48.67 23.47 -4.32
C THR A 789 -47.70 22.37 -3.87
N ILE A 790 -47.19 22.46 -2.64
CA ILE A 790 -46.31 21.44 -2.06
C ILE A 790 -47.05 20.11 -1.85
N TYR A 791 -48.26 20.15 -1.28
CA TYR A 791 -48.90 18.94 -0.73
C TYR A 791 -50.03 18.37 -1.58
N ASP A 792 -50.73 19.20 -2.37
CA ASP A 792 -52.01 18.82 -3.00
C ASP A 792 -52.01 18.92 -4.54
N ALA A 793 -51.07 19.66 -5.12
CA ALA A 793 -51.09 20.01 -6.55
C ALA A 793 -50.61 18.90 -7.51
N GLY A 794 -50.05 17.80 -6.97
CA GLY A 794 -49.53 16.68 -7.76
C GLY A 794 -48.27 17.00 -8.58
N ILE A 795 -47.57 18.08 -8.21
CA ILE A 795 -46.27 18.48 -8.77
C ILE A 795 -45.22 18.43 -7.66
N TYR A 796 -43.97 18.15 -8.01
CA TYR A 796 -42.85 18.16 -7.08
C TYR A 796 -41.61 18.71 -7.77
N PHE A 797 -40.73 19.32 -6.99
CA PHE A 797 -39.45 19.79 -7.53
C PHE A 797 -38.43 18.66 -7.51
N GLY A 798 -38.32 17.93 -6.41
CA GLY A 798 -37.54 16.70 -6.31
C GLY A 798 -38.01 15.81 -5.18
N HIS A 799 -38.11 14.51 -5.42
CA HIS A 799 -38.42 13.52 -4.38
C HIS A 799 -37.22 12.65 -4.08
N SER A 800 -36.95 12.40 -2.79
CA SER A 800 -35.94 11.46 -2.32
C SER A 800 -36.16 11.11 -0.85
N THR A 801 -35.34 10.20 -0.32
CA THR A 801 -35.25 9.88 1.10
C THR A 801 -33.94 10.41 1.68
N THR A 802 -33.86 10.63 3.00
CA THR A 802 -32.60 11.06 3.61
C THR A 802 -31.51 9.99 3.49
N ARG A 803 -31.88 8.70 3.48
CA ARG A 803 -30.96 7.59 3.23
C ARG A 803 -30.35 7.66 1.83
N GLU A 804 -31.16 7.88 0.78
CA GLU A 804 -30.67 7.88 -0.59
C GLU A 804 -29.77 9.08 -0.89
N ILE A 805 -30.13 10.29 -0.43
CA ILE A 805 -29.22 11.44 -0.50
C ILE A 805 -27.96 11.21 0.34
N GLY A 806 -28.08 10.55 1.49
CA GLY A 806 -26.94 10.16 2.31
C GLY A 806 -25.98 9.20 1.57
N GLN A 807 -26.52 8.22 0.86
CA GLN A 807 -25.76 7.30 0.01
C GLN A 807 -25.10 8.01 -1.17
N LEU A 808 -25.79 8.97 -1.80
CA LEU A 808 -25.22 9.83 -2.84
C LEU A 808 -23.99 10.58 -2.32
N LEU A 809 -24.09 11.18 -1.13
CA LEU A 809 -22.99 11.90 -0.47
C LEU A 809 -21.86 10.97 -0.05
N GLU A 810 -22.16 9.76 0.45
CA GLU A 810 -21.14 8.74 0.74
C GLU A 810 -20.36 8.35 -0.53
N MET A 811 -21.07 8.10 -1.64
CA MET A 811 -20.44 7.80 -2.92
C MET A 811 -19.58 8.97 -3.40
N MET A 812 -20.02 10.22 -3.21
CA MET A 812 -19.22 11.41 -3.53
C MET A 812 -17.96 11.50 -2.67
N ALA A 813 -18.07 11.37 -1.35
CA ALA A 813 -16.94 11.44 -0.42
C ALA A 813 -15.86 10.40 -0.73
N ARG A 814 -16.29 9.17 -1.05
CA ARG A 814 -15.41 8.04 -1.38
C ARG A 814 -14.89 8.05 -2.82
N GLY A 815 -15.29 9.02 -3.66
CA GLY A 815 -14.91 9.08 -5.08
C GLY A 815 -15.45 7.94 -5.93
N LYS A 816 -16.64 7.42 -5.55
CA LYS A 816 -17.37 6.33 -6.23
C LYS A 816 -18.59 6.82 -7.02
N LEU A 817 -19.05 8.06 -6.79
CA LEU A 817 -20.19 8.64 -7.49
C LEU A 817 -19.86 9.00 -8.94
N VAL A 818 -18.72 9.67 -9.11
CA VAL A 818 -18.05 10.02 -10.37
C VAL A 818 -16.54 9.90 -10.08
N SER A 819 -15.65 10.17 -11.03
CA SER A 819 -14.21 10.12 -10.75
C SER A 819 -13.84 10.93 -9.49
N LYS A 820 -12.76 10.53 -8.82
CA LYS A 820 -12.30 11.21 -7.60
C LYS A 820 -12.08 12.71 -7.82
N SER A 821 -11.49 13.10 -8.96
CA SER A 821 -11.28 14.51 -9.32
C SER A 821 -12.59 15.29 -9.47
N SER A 822 -13.61 14.68 -10.06
CA SER A 822 -14.93 15.31 -10.21
C SER A 822 -15.68 15.39 -8.88
N SER A 823 -15.57 14.35 -8.06
CA SER A 823 -16.14 14.33 -6.71
C SER A 823 -15.51 15.42 -5.84
N ASP A 824 -14.19 15.56 -5.85
CA ASP A 824 -13.47 16.61 -5.11
C ASP A 824 -13.84 18.02 -5.58
N ARG A 825 -14.10 18.19 -6.88
CA ARG A 825 -14.62 19.45 -7.43
C ARG A 825 -16.02 19.76 -6.91
N LEU A 826 -16.93 18.78 -6.90
CA LEU A 826 -18.29 18.97 -6.39
C LEU A 826 -18.27 19.34 -4.90
N LEU A 827 -17.49 18.62 -4.09
CA LEU A 827 -17.31 18.93 -2.67
C LEU A 827 -16.73 20.34 -2.48
N GLY A 828 -15.72 20.71 -3.26
CA GLY A 828 -15.14 22.06 -3.21
C GLY A 828 -16.08 23.19 -3.66
N ILE A 829 -17.11 22.89 -4.46
CA ILE A 829 -18.20 23.85 -4.75
C ILE A 829 -19.18 23.90 -3.57
N MET A 830 -19.58 22.74 -3.03
CA MET A 830 -20.49 22.65 -1.89
C MET A 830 -19.93 23.32 -0.61
N GLU A 831 -18.61 23.34 -0.43
CA GLU A 831 -17.94 24.07 0.67
C GLU A 831 -18.08 25.59 0.58
N LYS A 832 -18.45 26.12 -0.59
CA LYS A 832 -18.66 27.54 -0.81
C LYS A 832 -20.12 27.94 -0.65
N GLN A 833 -20.95 27.09 -0.06
CA GLN A 833 -22.35 27.38 0.23
C GLN A 833 -22.49 28.71 0.99
N GLN A 834 -23.44 29.54 0.58
CA GLN A 834 -23.65 30.86 1.19
C GLN A 834 -24.75 30.83 2.27
N VAL A 835 -25.63 29.83 2.25
CA VAL A 835 -26.70 29.67 3.23
C VAL A 835 -26.19 28.94 4.47
N ASN A 836 -25.88 29.71 5.52
CA ASN A 836 -25.18 29.22 6.73
C ASN A 836 -26.05 29.21 8.01
N ASP A 837 -27.38 29.26 7.89
CA ASP A 837 -28.31 29.40 9.01
C ASP A 837 -28.86 28.07 9.57
N ARG A 838 -28.39 26.92 9.04
CA ARG A 838 -28.74 25.54 9.43
C ARG A 838 -27.52 24.77 9.94
N PHE A 839 -26.98 23.78 9.21
CA PHE A 839 -25.82 23.01 9.69
C PHE A 839 -24.69 23.91 10.19
N PRO A 840 -24.27 24.98 9.48
CA PRO A 840 -23.14 25.80 9.92
C PRO A 840 -23.43 26.71 11.13
N ARG A 841 -24.71 26.97 11.45
CA ARG A 841 -25.14 28.02 12.40
C ARG A 841 -24.42 27.97 13.75
N TYR A 842 -24.26 26.76 14.30
CA TYR A 842 -23.68 26.53 15.63
C TYR A 842 -22.28 25.91 15.59
N LEU A 843 -21.69 25.73 14.42
CA LEU A 843 -20.44 25.00 14.26
C LEU A 843 -19.26 25.95 14.20
N LYS A 844 -18.13 25.55 14.78
CA LYS A 844 -16.90 26.34 14.78
C LYS A 844 -15.73 25.49 14.30
N ASP A 845 -14.97 26.03 13.34
CA ASP A 845 -13.79 25.38 12.76
C ASP A 845 -14.08 23.99 12.15
N VAL A 846 -15.34 23.75 11.73
CA VAL A 846 -15.77 22.54 11.03
C VAL A 846 -15.81 22.84 9.53
N ARG A 847 -15.12 22.04 8.73
CA ARG A 847 -15.27 22.08 7.26
C ARG A 847 -16.59 21.42 6.89
N ILE A 848 -17.41 22.10 6.09
CA ILE A 848 -18.76 21.65 5.74
C ILE A 848 -18.96 21.80 4.24
N ALA A 849 -19.32 20.70 3.57
CA ALA A 849 -19.77 20.69 2.18
C ALA A 849 -21.26 20.35 2.19
N HIS A 850 -22.15 21.31 1.92
CA HIS A 850 -23.60 21.06 2.04
C HIS A 850 -24.46 21.77 1.00
N LYS A 851 -25.70 21.29 0.88
CA LYS A 851 -26.75 21.87 0.06
C LYS A 851 -28.05 21.96 0.85
N THR A 852 -28.66 23.13 0.80
CA THR A 852 -29.94 23.43 1.43
C THR A 852 -31.12 23.28 0.46
N GLY A 853 -32.32 23.09 1.01
CA GLY A 853 -33.59 23.14 0.27
C GLY A 853 -34.61 23.95 1.06
N ASP A 854 -35.35 24.83 0.40
CA ASP A 854 -36.24 25.81 1.06
C ASP A 854 -37.63 25.85 0.44
N GLY A 855 -38.64 25.64 1.27
CA GLY A 855 -40.06 25.74 0.96
C GLY A 855 -40.81 26.35 2.16
N GLN A 856 -40.39 27.55 2.57
CA GLN A 856 -40.80 28.16 3.84
C GLN A 856 -42.28 28.55 3.88
N PRO A 857 -42.93 28.49 5.06
CA PRO A 857 -42.40 27.99 6.34
C PRO A 857 -42.53 26.47 6.51
N PHE A 858 -42.99 25.74 5.48
CA PHE A 858 -43.40 24.34 5.59
C PHE A 858 -42.26 23.32 5.52
N ILE A 859 -41.21 23.65 4.76
CA ILE A 859 -40.05 22.78 4.51
C ILE A 859 -38.77 23.61 4.59
N ALA A 860 -37.78 23.12 5.33
CA ALA A 860 -36.38 23.41 5.08
C ALA A 860 -35.54 22.15 5.27
N ASN A 861 -34.58 21.96 4.39
CA ASN A 861 -33.76 20.76 4.28
C ASN A 861 -32.28 21.17 4.28
N ASP A 862 -31.42 20.28 4.78
CA ASP A 862 -29.97 20.42 4.67
C ASP A 862 -29.32 19.04 4.52
N ALA A 863 -28.36 18.93 3.61
CA ALA A 863 -27.70 17.68 3.27
C ALA A 863 -26.23 17.94 2.95
N GLY A 864 -25.32 17.25 3.63
CA GLY A 864 -23.90 17.51 3.45
C GLY A 864 -22.97 16.55 4.16
N ILE A 865 -21.68 16.85 4.06
CA ILE A 865 -20.59 16.17 4.76
C ILE A 865 -19.92 17.18 5.69
N LEU A 866 -19.79 16.81 6.95
CA LEU A 866 -19.10 17.57 7.98
C LEU A 866 -17.78 16.86 8.29
N TRP A 867 -16.66 17.57 8.23
CA TRP A 867 -15.37 17.02 8.66
C TRP A 867 -15.06 17.49 10.08
N VAL A 868 -15.17 16.57 11.03
CA VAL A 868 -14.89 16.82 12.45
C VAL A 868 -13.62 16.08 12.81
N ASN A 869 -12.57 16.81 13.22
CA ASN A 869 -11.25 16.23 13.51
C ASN A 869 -10.66 15.37 12.36
N GLY A 870 -11.08 15.64 11.12
CA GLY A 870 -10.67 14.89 9.93
C GLY A 870 -11.65 13.81 9.48
N GLU A 871 -12.58 13.38 10.35
CA GLU A 871 -13.55 12.33 10.05
C GLU A 871 -14.71 12.88 9.19
N PRO A 872 -15.02 12.28 8.03
CA PRO A 872 -16.15 12.69 7.20
C PRO A 872 -17.46 12.08 7.74
N ILE A 873 -18.38 12.94 8.14
CA ILE A 873 -19.71 12.57 8.62
C ILE A 873 -20.75 13.05 7.61
N VAL A 874 -21.44 12.10 6.97
CA VAL A 874 -22.61 12.39 6.15
C VAL A 874 -23.78 12.70 7.08
N LEU A 875 -24.44 13.84 6.89
CA LEU A 875 -25.64 14.24 7.61
C LEU A 875 -26.69 14.79 6.64
N VAL A 876 -27.89 14.25 6.71
CA VAL A 876 -29.03 14.65 5.89
C VAL A 876 -30.25 14.81 6.78
N VAL A 877 -30.90 15.98 6.72
CA VAL A 877 -32.12 16.28 7.46
C VAL A 877 -33.17 16.82 6.49
N PHE A 878 -34.29 16.11 6.37
CA PHE A 878 -35.47 16.55 5.63
C PHE A 878 -36.61 16.90 6.57
N THR A 879 -37.40 17.92 6.21
CA THR A 879 -38.59 18.31 6.96
C THR A 879 -39.81 18.42 6.05
N GLY A 880 -40.99 18.32 6.64
CA GLY A 880 -42.28 18.38 5.95
C GLY A 880 -43.40 18.79 6.89
N HIS A 881 -44.46 19.38 6.35
CA HIS A 881 -45.67 19.76 7.09
C HIS A 881 -45.40 20.58 8.37
N HIS A 882 -44.35 21.40 8.38
CA HIS A 882 -43.98 22.19 9.56
C HIS A 882 -45.03 23.28 9.85
N ARG A 883 -45.36 23.45 11.15
CA ARG A 883 -46.40 24.38 11.64
C ARG A 883 -45.88 25.49 12.57
N GLY A 884 -44.57 25.60 12.74
CA GLY A 884 -43.91 26.62 13.55
C GLY A 884 -43.40 27.81 12.73
N THR A 885 -42.40 28.53 13.26
CA THR A 885 -41.72 29.62 12.54
C THR A 885 -40.50 29.11 11.77
N THR A 886 -40.13 29.76 10.66
CA THR A 886 -38.90 29.44 9.90
C THR A 886 -37.66 29.39 10.82
N ALA A 887 -37.56 30.32 11.77
CA ALA A 887 -36.46 30.35 12.72
C ALA A 887 -36.40 29.08 13.60
N SER A 888 -37.54 28.59 14.08
CA SER A 888 -37.60 27.33 14.85
C SER A 888 -37.28 26.10 14.00
N LEU A 889 -37.61 26.14 12.71
CA LEU A 889 -37.27 25.08 11.76
C LEU A 889 -35.75 25.01 11.55
N HIS A 890 -35.13 26.14 11.22
CA HIS A 890 -33.68 26.22 10.98
C HIS A 890 -32.88 25.87 12.24
N ASP A 891 -33.34 26.32 13.41
CA ASP A 891 -32.73 25.99 14.72
C ASP A 891 -32.74 24.48 14.99
N ALA A 892 -33.84 23.78 14.70
CA ALA A 892 -33.92 22.34 14.90
C ALA A 892 -32.86 21.57 14.07
N ILE A 893 -32.68 21.95 12.81
CA ILE A 893 -31.65 21.36 11.92
C ILE A 893 -30.24 21.69 12.41
N ALA A 894 -30.00 22.95 12.80
CA ALA A 894 -28.72 23.40 13.33
C ALA A 894 -28.31 22.65 14.61
N ARG A 895 -29.26 22.36 15.51
CA ARG A 895 -29.01 21.62 16.75
C ARG A 895 -28.62 20.16 16.51
N ILE A 896 -29.21 19.51 15.50
CA ILE A 896 -28.82 18.14 15.12
C ILE A 896 -27.34 18.14 14.70
N ALA A 897 -26.93 19.06 13.83
CA ALA A 897 -25.53 19.18 13.42
C ALA A 897 -24.61 19.48 14.60
N ALA A 898 -25.01 20.38 15.51
CA ALA A 898 -24.24 20.70 16.72
C ALA A 898 -24.02 19.46 17.61
N TYR A 899 -25.06 18.66 17.87
CA TYR A 899 -24.91 17.43 18.66
C TYR A 899 -24.03 16.39 17.99
N VAL A 900 -24.15 16.22 16.67
CA VAL A 900 -23.28 15.32 15.89
C VAL A 900 -21.82 15.79 16.00
N VAL A 901 -21.55 17.08 15.79
CA VAL A 901 -20.20 17.64 15.87
C VAL A 901 -19.63 17.51 17.29
N GLN A 902 -20.40 17.80 18.34
CA GLN A 902 -19.95 17.62 19.72
C GLN A 902 -19.60 16.16 20.04
N TYR A 903 -20.40 15.21 19.55
CA TYR A 903 -20.15 13.77 19.76
C TYR A 903 -18.80 13.34 19.17
N TYR A 904 -18.45 13.82 17.98
CA TYR A 904 -17.15 13.56 17.36
C TYR A 904 -16.03 14.54 17.83
N GLY A 905 -16.25 15.26 18.93
CA GLY A 905 -15.23 16.11 19.56
C GLY A 905 -14.95 17.43 18.85
N GLY A 906 -15.86 17.91 18.00
CA GLY A 906 -15.78 19.21 17.35
C GLY A 906 -16.30 20.35 18.24
N GLN A 907 -15.93 21.59 17.88
CA GLN A 907 -16.34 22.77 18.62
C GLN A 907 -17.68 23.31 18.11
N VAL A 908 -18.53 23.70 19.05
CA VAL A 908 -19.75 24.47 18.79
C VAL A 908 -19.60 25.89 19.32
N SER A 909 -20.34 26.81 18.73
CA SER A 909 -20.33 28.23 19.10
C SER A 909 -21.00 28.47 20.46
N SER A 910 -20.64 29.58 21.12
CA SER A 910 -21.12 29.90 22.48
C SER A 910 -22.61 30.23 22.58
N ASP A 911 -23.25 30.53 21.45
CA ASP A 911 -24.70 30.76 21.35
C ASP A 911 -25.50 29.46 21.27
N PHE A 912 -24.85 28.30 21.07
CA PHE A 912 -25.48 27.00 21.24
C PHE A 912 -25.74 26.72 22.73
N LYS A 913 -26.99 26.40 23.07
CA LYS A 913 -27.40 26.02 24.44
C LYS A 913 -28.04 24.63 24.41
N GLU A 914 -27.52 23.70 25.21
CA GLU A 914 -28.00 22.30 25.26
C GLU A 914 -29.46 22.16 25.72
N LYS A 915 -29.95 23.09 26.56
CA LYS A 915 -31.36 23.13 26.96
C LYS A 915 -32.15 24.05 26.04
N ILE A 916 -33.15 23.48 25.37
CA ILE A 916 -34.24 24.23 24.73
C ILE A 916 -35.10 24.78 25.88
N ASN A 917 -35.18 26.11 26.01
CA ASN A 917 -36.08 26.76 26.97
C ASN A 917 -37.49 26.86 26.42
#